data_AF-A0A1B8FXC2-F1
#
_entry.id   AF-A0A1B8FXC2-F1
#
_cell.length_a   1.000
_cell.length_b   1.000
_cell.length_c   1.000
_cell.angle_alpha   90.00
_cell.angle_beta   90.00
_cell.angle_gamma   90.00
#
_symmetry.space_group_name_H-M   'P 1'
#
loop_
_entity.id
_entity.type
_entity.pdbx_description
1 polymer ?
#
loop_
_entity_poly.entity_id
_entity_poly.type
_entity_poly.pdbx_seq_one_letter_code
_entity_poly.pdbx_strand_id
1 'polypeptide(L)'
;MASTPTANIQPSAEKSQYHHFIPRFILRNFSYKPPKNDKNRKQYVEDMLHTIDLSGPTAKIVDTTVASTLGKVDMYRDFAKAENQQGLEKQLADLESHAGRVVAKIRKGFEAGNKDVWITRLERDTLRKFLFIMKYRSSNMHKRFCPETFEDYSADDREELLEYIRGKDFEKPIDVWFDNIKAMLELEMDPGGNWMKEIRKRAYPADAEWFVHHTQSMFMALCTPSEKDDEFLLTENGYGIHEGPVSGRVDPSTGEFTATSYTEYHVFAVISPRLMIVLRSFILPDPMEDNLQGVREFRQTMYQMCASMHANPNEAHSILADLPISRATNSYTKLMGGRLVLLNGEDGSHRANHRFCFRFFAVATDHVDRINGIMLEESYGISTIVFGSRTGAQKILESYLSAPLPAESSAESSFKTVSGKPDDPRFIFLQKLEHVAKQIGSNVVAVYRTINNTPTEEEEYEEVARVMELTPTEERGEHMQLYMRLGGSYATLMKDMEQARNMMNMRIKFDVWSTGLNEHIRNNIRENLQRIFSQLPVRRVWYYLKHVRNIALRDRSIEGSVICEGPEDVIAKVSHVIRSEDIARLMFAVILNQISLAHHPDLELYPTIISEASWRSISRSKQIAFSSAGSICDCGINEIEQKARLLRDKLQKPDYLKTFANLFLPKDAMIRHPLWSDKENIEMQTRFHTRIVFPGLVSKLEEEEDELDEVLFNIAYPCPSPFYVFNNEKKTIQAYQWINSMVR
;
A
#
# COMPACT_ATOMS: atom_id res chain seq x y z
N MET A 1 -24.52 -10.55 -58.88
CA MET A 1 -24.22 -11.85 -58.25
C MET A 1 -22.72 -11.99 -58.19
N ALA A 2 -22.23 -12.28 -56.98
CA ALA A 2 -20.88 -11.98 -56.52
C ALA A 2 -19.79 -12.90 -57.13
N SER A 3 -18.64 -12.30 -57.37
CA SER A 3 -17.35 -12.98 -57.52
C SER A 3 -16.76 -13.19 -56.12
N THR A 4 -16.63 -14.44 -55.69
CA THR A 4 -16.00 -14.79 -54.42
C THR A 4 -14.52 -15.09 -54.66
N PRO A 5 -13.58 -14.38 -54.01
CA PRO A 5 -12.16 -14.67 -54.13
C PRO A 5 -11.74 -15.88 -53.30
N THR A 6 -10.71 -16.50 -53.82
CA THR A 6 -9.86 -17.58 -53.34
C THR A 6 -9.49 -17.50 -51.87
N ALA A 7 -9.52 -18.67 -51.23
CA ALA A 7 -9.00 -19.04 -49.92
C ALA A 7 -7.94 -18.09 -49.31
N ASN A 8 -8.32 -17.43 -48.22
CA ASN A 8 -7.38 -16.97 -47.21
C ASN A 8 -6.69 -18.20 -46.61
N ILE A 9 -5.38 -18.28 -46.81
CA ILE A 9 -4.50 -19.16 -46.05
C ILE A 9 -4.59 -18.71 -44.58
N GLN A 10 -5.21 -19.54 -43.73
CA GLN A 10 -5.08 -19.40 -42.28
C GLN A 10 -3.59 -19.45 -41.91
N PRO A 11 -3.10 -18.57 -41.03
CA PRO A 11 -1.82 -18.79 -40.38
C PRO A 11 -1.91 -20.13 -39.65
N SER A 12 -0.90 -20.99 -39.84
CA SER A 12 -0.81 -22.27 -39.14
C SER A 12 -0.96 -22.06 -37.64
N ALA A 13 -2.00 -22.64 -37.03
CA ALA A 13 -2.14 -22.63 -35.58
C ALA A 13 -0.90 -23.29 -34.96
N GLU A 14 -0.08 -22.50 -34.27
CA GLU A 14 1.08 -23.00 -33.55
C GLU A 14 0.66 -24.07 -32.55
N LYS A 15 1.43 -25.17 -32.52
CA LYS A 15 1.15 -26.29 -31.62
C LYS A 15 1.42 -25.83 -30.19
N SER A 16 0.43 -26.03 -29.34
CA SER A 16 0.56 -25.81 -27.90
C SER A 16 1.71 -26.66 -27.32
N GLN A 17 2.54 -26.06 -26.46
CA GLN A 17 3.74 -26.65 -25.91
C GLN A 17 3.75 -26.58 -24.39
N TYR A 18 4.21 -27.65 -23.73
CA TYR A 18 4.35 -27.69 -22.28
C TYR A 18 5.76 -27.29 -21.85
N HIS A 19 5.86 -26.22 -21.05
CA HIS A 19 7.12 -25.65 -20.57
C HIS A 19 7.31 -25.95 -19.09
N HIS A 20 8.44 -26.55 -18.77
CA HIS A 20 8.78 -26.96 -17.41
C HIS A 20 9.30 -25.77 -16.57
N PHE A 21 8.65 -25.49 -15.44
CA PHE A 21 9.19 -24.60 -14.40
C PHE A 21 10.41 -25.21 -13.74
N ILE A 22 10.42 -26.54 -13.54
CA ILE A 22 11.58 -27.29 -13.06
C ILE A 22 12.07 -28.23 -14.17
N PRO A 23 13.34 -28.18 -14.61
CA PRO A 23 13.77 -28.88 -15.82
C PRO A 23 13.68 -30.39 -15.67
N ARG A 24 13.38 -31.07 -16.77
CA ARG A 24 13.21 -32.54 -16.78
C ARG A 24 14.43 -33.31 -16.26
N PHE A 25 15.64 -32.77 -16.43
CA PHE A 25 16.85 -33.44 -15.93
C PHE A 25 16.94 -33.44 -14.39
N ILE A 26 16.31 -32.48 -13.72
CA ILE A 26 16.15 -32.46 -12.26
C ILE A 26 15.06 -33.44 -11.86
N LEU A 27 13.88 -33.37 -12.49
CA LEU A 27 12.76 -34.27 -12.21
C LEU A 27 13.15 -35.76 -12.35
N ARG A 28 13.94 -36.10 -13.37
CA ARG A 28 14.45 -37.47 -13.55
C ARG A 28 15.26 -38.00 -12.36
N ASN A 29 15.84 -37.13 -11.53
CA ASN A 29 16.57 -37.53 -10.33
C ASN A 29 15.65 -38.00 -9.19
N PHE A 30 14.35 -37.69 -9.28
CA PHE A 30 13.29 -38.15 -8.38
C PHE A 30 12.50 -39.33 -8.95
N SER A 31 12.72 -39.65 -10.22
CA SER A 31 11.90 -40.62 -10.92
C SER A 31 12.22 -42.07 -10.60
N TYR A 32 11.21 -42.92 -10.69
CA TYR A 32 11.33 -44.37 -10.63
C TYR A 32 10.69 -45.00 -11.87
N LYS A 33 11.05 -46.26 -12.13
CA LYS A 33 10.47 -47.03 -13.24
C LYS A 33 9.41 -47.99 -12.69
N PRO A 34 8.15 -47.90 -13.13
CA PRO A 34 7.13 -48.86 -12.69
C PRO A 34 7.47 -50.28 -13.19
N PRO A 35 7.05 -51.32 -12.46
CA PRO A 35 7.31 -52.70 -12.83
C PRO A 35 6.72 -53.01 -14.22
N LYS A 36 7.51 -53.67 -15.08
CA LYS A 36 7.07 -54.07 -16.42
C LYS A 36 6.03 -55.18 -16.29
N ASN A 37 4.83 -54.98 -16.84
CA ASN A 37 3.91 -56.09 -17.08
C ASN A 37 4.49 -56.99 -18.19
N ASP A 38 4.82 -58.23 -17.84
CA ASP A 38 5.49 -59.24 -18.69
C ASP A 38 4.79 -59.56 -20.02
N LYS A 39 3.57 -59.04 -20.25
CA LYS A 39 2.76 -59.37 -21.43
C LYS A 39 3.04 -58.52 -22.66
N ASN A 40 3.78 -57.41 -22.59
CA ASN A 40 4.07 -56.55 -23.76
C ASN A 40 5.52 -56.06 -23.81
N ARG A 41 6.40 -56.81 -24.49
CA ARG A 41 7.84 -56.52 -24.66
C ARG A 41 8.20 -55.25 -25.46
N LYS A 42 7.24 -54.37 -25.80
CA LYS A 42 7.47 -53.15 -26.60
C LYS A 42 6.84 -51.86 -26.04
N GLN A 43 6.35 -51.84 -24.80
CA GLN A 43 5.82 -50.61 -24.23
C GLN A 43 6.97 -49.78 -23.62
N TYR A 44 7.19 -48.58 -24.17
CA TYR A 44 8.10 -47.59 -23.58
C TYR A 44 7.55 -47.24 -22.19
N VAL A 45 8.27 -47.63 -21.14
CA VAL A 45 7.90 -47.32 -19.77
C VAL A 45 8.39 -45.90 -19.48
N GLU A 46 7.45 -44.98 -19.30
CA GLU A 46 7.75 -43.61 -18.95
C GLU A 46 8.24 -43.52 -17.49
N ASP A 47 9.17 -42.60 -17.22
CA ASP A 47 9.68 -42.36 -15.88
C ASP A 47 8.59 -41.66 -15.04
N MET A 48 8.27 -42.24 -13.88
CA MET A 48 7.19 -41.80 -12.99
C MET A 48 7.75 -41.07 -11.78
N LEU A 49 6.96 -40.15 -11.20
CA LEU A 49 7.27 -39.36 -10.02
C LEU A 49 6.23 -39.61 -8.94
N HIS A 50 6.66 -39.71 -7.69
CA HIS A 50 5.76 -39.64 -6.55
C HIS A 50 5.44 -38.19 -6.24
N THR A 51 4.16 -37.84 -6.21
CA THR A 51 3.72 -36.47 -6.00
C THR A 51 2.59 -36.35 -4.99
N ILE A 52 2.51 -35.18 -4.35
CA ILE A 52 1.36 -34.72 -3.60
C ILE A 52 0.66 -33.68 -4.48
N ASP A 53 -0.56 -34.00 -4.92
CA ASP A 53 -1.45 -33.09 -5.63
C ASP A 53 -2.22 -32.27 -4.59
N LEU A 54 -2.04 -30.95 -4.65
CA LEU A 54 -2.66 -29.95 -3.78
C LEU A 54 -3.74 -29.14 -4.52
N SER A 55 -3.97 -29.37 -5.81
CA SER A 55 -4.90 -28.57 -6.65
C SER A 55 -6.37 -28.71 -6.26
N GLY A 56 -6.76 -29.88 -5.73
CA GLY A 56 -8.13 -30.18 -5.33
C GLY A 56 -8.53 -29.62 -3.96
N PRO A 57 -9.81 -29.81 -3.56
CA PRO A 57 -10.28 -29.45 -2.21
C PRO A 57 -9.60 -30.31 -1.12
N THR A 58 -9.21 -31.54 -1.46
CA THR A 58 -8.41 -32.43 -0.61
C THR A 58 -7.14 -32.83 -1.35
N ALA A 59 -6.03 -32.94 -0.62
CA ALA A 59 -4.77 -33.35 -1.18
C ALA A 59 -4.67 -34.87 -1.35
N LYS A 60 -3.93 -35.33 -2.36
CA LYS A 60 -3.82 -36.76 -2.68
C LYS A 60 -2.42 -37.11 -3.12
N ILE A 61 -2.00 -38.33 -2.80
CA ILE A 61 -0.77 -38.89 -3.32
C ILE A 61 -1.06 -39.53 -4.67
N VAL A 62 -0.38 -39.06 -5.70
CA VAL A 62 -0.55 -39.53 -7.07
C VAL A 62 0.81 -39.74 -7.74
N ASP A 63 0.86 -40.72 -8.64
CA ASP A 63 2.03 -40.93 -9.48
C ASP A 63 1.83 -40.20 -10.83
N THR A 64 2.74 -39.31 -11.18
CA THR A 64 2.68 -38.51 -12.43
C THR A 64 3.90 -38.77 -13.31
N THR A 65 3.83 -38.39 -14.59
CA THR A 65 4.98 -38.55 -15.49
C THR A 65 5.90 -37.32 -15.43
N VAL A 66 7.19 -37.52 -15.68
CA VAL A 66 8.15 -36.41 -15.80
C VAL A 66 7.74 -35.40 -16.88
N ALA A 67 7.07 -35.85 -17.95
CA ALA A 67 6.71 -35.00 -19.07
C ALA A 67 5.61 -33.96 -18.74
N SER A 68 4.77 -34.22 -17.74
CA SER A 68 3.59 -33.42 -17.41
C SER A 68 3.59 -32.82 -15.99
N THR A 69 4.74 -32.81 -15.31
CA THR A 69 4.84 -32.36 -13.91
C THR A 69 5.73 -31.12 -13.79
N LEU A 70 5.36 -30.19 -12.90
CA LEU A 70 6.05 -28.93 -12.62
C LEU A 70 6.32 -28.08 -13.88
N GLY A 71 5.26 -27.78 -14.63
CA GLY A 71 5.28 -26.93 -15.82
C GLY A 71 3.91 -26.35 -16.17
N LYS A 72 3.89 -25.50 -17.19
CA LYS A 72 2.71 -24.80 -17.70
C LYS A 72 2.64 -24.92 -19.21
N VAL A 73 1.43 -25.05 -19.73
CA VAL A 73 1.18 -25.00 -21.18
C VAL A 73 1.32 -23.56 -21.66
N ASP A 74 2.07 -23.37 -22.74
CA ASP A 74 2.16 -22.11 -23.49
C ASP A 74 2.65 -20.92 -22.64
N MET A 75 3.59 -21.18 -21.72
CA MET A 75 4.14 -20.15 -20.81
C MET A 75 4.74 -18.94 -21.55
N TYR A 76 5.19 -19.16 -22.78
CA TYR A 76 5.88 -18.18 -23.62
C TYR A 76 5.03 -17.73 -24.83
N ARG A 77 3.73 -17.98 -24.84
CA ARG A 77 2.90 -17.81 -26.05
C ARG A 77 2.36 -16.39 -26.26
N ASP A 78 2.27 -15.59 -25.21
CA ASP A 78 1.73 -14.22 -25.28
C ASP A 78 2.70 -13.19 -25.88
N PHE A 79 3.84 -13.63 -26.41
CA PHE A 79 4.79 -12.75 -27.07
C PHE A 79 4.32 -12.44 -28.49
N ALA A 80 4.25 -11.15 -28.83
CA ALA A 80 3.77 -10.63 -30.11
C ALA A 80 4.49 -11.18 -31.37
N LYS A 81 5.52 -12.03 -31.22
CA LYS A 81 6.29 -12.66 -32.32
C LYS A 81 6.73 -14.09 -31.96
N ALA A 82 6.23 -15.07 -32.70
CA ALA A 82 6.59 -16.48 -32.61
C ALA A 82 8.11 -16.78 -32.71
N GLU A 83 8.84 -15.98 -33.51
CA GLU A 83 10.29 -16.11 -33.68
C GLU A 83 11.05 -15.85 -32.37
N ASN A 84 10.56 -14.93 -31.53
CA ASN A 84 11.15 -14.63 -30.23
C ASN A 84 10.97 -15.78 -29.23
N GLN A 85 9.82 -16.46 -29.28
CA GLN A 85 9.52 -17.62 -28.44
C GLN A 85 10.47 -18.78 -28.74
N GLN A 86 10.58 -19.19 -30.01
CA GLN A 86 11.46 -20.30 -30.39
C GLN A 86 12.94 -20.02 -30.09
N GLY A 87 13.37 -18.76 -30.29
CA GLY A 87 14.72 -18.32 -29.94
C GLY A 87 15.01 -18.44 -28.45
N LEU A 88 14.10 -17.98 -27.59
CA LEU A 88 14.24 -18.06 -26.13
C LEU A 88 14.29 -19.52 -25.66
N GLU A 89 13.37 -20.35 -26.13
CA GLU A 89 13.31 -21.76 -25.74
C GLU A 89 14.60 -22.50 -26.09
N LYS A 90 15.19 -22.20 -27.24
CA LYS A 90 16.49 -22.76 -27.63
C LYS A 90 17.60 -22.33 -26.67
N GLN A 91 17.67 -21.04 -26.33
CA GLN A 91 18.67 -20.52 -25.39
C GLN A 91 18.51 -21.13 -23.98
N LEU A 92 17.26 -21.31 -23.51
CA LEU A 92 16.97 -22.00 -22.26
C LEU A 92 17.39 -23.46 -22.32
N ALA A 93 17.05 -24.19 -23.39
CA ALA A 93 17.45 -25.58 -23.58
C ALA A 93 18.98 -25.74 -23.61
N ASP A 94 19.69 -24.79 -24.20
CA ASP A 94 21.15 -24.75 -24.19
C ASP A 94 21.66 -24.56 -22.76
N LEU A 95 21.17 -23.58 -22.00
CA LEU A 95 21.56 -23.38 -20.60
C LEU A 95 21.27 -24.62 -19.74
N GLU A 96 20.07 -25.19 -19.85
CA GLU A 96 19.66 -26.41 -19.15
C GLU A 96 20.55 -27.61 -19.50
N SER A 97 20.94 -27.74 -20.77
CA SER A 97 21.87 -28.79 -21.22
C SER A 97 23.26 -28.63 -20.60
N HIS A 98 23.79 -27.40 -20.56
CA HIS A 98 25.08 -27.13 -19.93
C HIS A 98 25.03 -27.36 -18.42
N ALA A 99 24.03 -26.80 -17.74
CA ALA A 99 23.82 -26.99 -16.30
C ALA A 99 23.60 -28.47 -15.95
N GLY A 100 22.80 -29.19 -16.75
CA GLY A 100 22.54 -30.61 -16.59
C GLY A 100 23.80 -31.47 -16.68
N ARG A 101 24.76 -31.12 -17.54
CA ARG A 101 26.08 -31.78 -17.58
C ARG A 101 26.87 -31.59 -16.29
N VAL A 102 26.88 -30.37 -15.73
CA VAL A 102 27.58 -30.09 -14.46
C VAL A 102 26.88 -30.78 -13.30
N VAL A 103 25.56 -30.71 -13.22
CA VAL A 103 24.76 -31.42 -12.20
C VAL A 103 24.99 -32.93 -12.27
N ALA A 104 25.00 -33.52 -13.47
CA ALA A 104 25.28 -34.95 -13.65
C ALA A 104 26.70 -35.32 -13.19
N LYS A 105 27.68 -34.45 -13.42
CA LYS A 105 29.06 -34.63 -12.92
C LYS A 105 29.12 -34.62 -11.40
N ILE A 106 28.44 -33.68 -10.75
CA ILE A 106 28.33 -33.61 -9.29
C ILE A 106 27.65 -34.88 -8.74
N ARG A 107 26.50 -35.24 -9.31
CA ARG A 107 25.72 -36.41 -8.87
C ARG A 107 26.50 -37.71 -9.00
N LYS A 108 27.16 -37.95 -10.15
CA LYS A 108 28.03 -39.12 -10.34
C LYS A 108 29.19 -39.16 -9.35
N GLY A 109 29.76 -38.02 -9.01
CA GLY A 109 30.79 -37.93 -7.97
C GLY A 109 30.26 -38.38 -6.61
N PHE A 110 29.08 -37.90 -6.23
CA PHE A 110 28.40 -38.30 -4.99
C PHE A 110 28.03 -39.79 -4.99
N GLU A 111 27.40 -40.30 -6.05
CA GLU A 111 26.99 -41.69 -6.21
C GLU A 111 28.20 -42.66 -6.18
N ALA A 112 29.37 -42.20 -6.65
CA ALA A 112 30.62 -42.96 -6.58
C ALA A 112 31.27 -42.97 -5.18
N GLY A 113 30.70 -42.24 -4.20
CA GLY A 113 31.24 -42.12 -2.84
C GLY A 113 32.42 -41.15 -2.72
N ASN A 114 32.63 -40.26 -3.70
CA ASN A 114 33.67 -39.24 -3.59
C ASN A 114 33.32 -38.26 -2.46
N LYS A 115 34.35 -37.74 -1.78
CA LYS A 115 34.17 -36.72 -0.73
C LYS A 115 33.97 -35.32 -1.30
N ASP A 116 34.43 -35.10 -2.52
CA ASP A 116 34.38 -33.81 -3.21
C ASP A 116 34.30 -33.95 -4.73
N VAL A 117 34.04 -32.82 -5.40
CA VAL A 117 33.98 -32.71 -6.86
C VAL A 117 34.63 -31.42 -7.33
N TRP A 118 35.46 -31.53 -8.36
CA TRP A 118 36.11 -30.39 -8.99
C TRP A 118 35.35 -29.92 -10.24
N ILE A 119 34.97 -28.65 -10.25
CA ILE A 119 34.39 -27.99 -11.42
C ILE A 119 35.21 -26.76 -11.82
N THR A 120 35.16 -26.40 -13.10
CA THR A 120 35.83 -25.20 -13.63
C THR A 120 35.05 -23.93 -13.26
N ARG A 121 35.69 -22.77 -13.41
CA ARG A 121 35.01 -21.46 -13.28
C ARG A 121 33.80 -21.37 -14.20
N LEU A 122 33.96 -21.74 -15.46
CA LEU A 122 32.87 -21.72 -16.43
C LEU A 122 31.70 -22.61 -16.00
N GLU A 123 31.98 -23.85 -15.59
CA GLU A 123 30.94 -24.77 -15.06
C GLU A 123 30.21 -24.18 -13.84
N ARG A 124 30.94 -23.55 -12.92
CA ARG A 124 30.36 -22.88 -11.74
C ARG A 124 29.49 -21.68 -12.13
N ASP A 125 29.97 -20.84 -13.04
CA ASP A 125 29.25 -19.64 -13.46
C ASP A 125 28.02 -19.99 -14.30
N THR A 126 28.09 -21.05 -15.12
CA THR A 126 26.91 -21.68 -15.74
C THR A 126 25.89 -22.14 -14.71
N LEU A 127 26.31 -22.84 -13.65
CA LEU A 127 25.38 -23.24 -12.59
C LEU A 127 24.74 -22.04 -11.91
N ARG A 128 25.51 -21.01 -11.55
CA ARG A 128 24.98 -19.81 -10.89
C ARG A 128 23.97 -19.07 -11.77
N LYS A 129 24.26 -18.93 -13.07
CA LYS A 129 23.32 -18.36 -14.04
C LYS A 129 22.06 -19.22 -14.12
N PHE A 130 22.21 -20.53 -14.25
CA PHE A 130 21.09 -21.47 -14.26
C PHE A 130 20.21 -21.33 -13.03
N LEU A 131 20.78 -21.36 -11.82
CA LEU A 131 20.02 -21.24 -10.57
C LEU A 131 19.21 -19.94 -10.51
N PHE A 132 19.80 -18.80 -10.91
CA PHE A 132 19.06 -17.54 -10.95
C PHE A 132 17.95 -17.54 -11.99
N ILE A 133 18.21 -18.04 -13.20
CA ILE A 133 17.18 -18.13 -14.25
C ILE A 133 16.02 -19.02 -13.77
N MET A 134 16.29 -20.10 -13.05
CA MET A 134 15.26 -20.94 -12.45
C MET A 134 14.43 -20.18 -11.41
N LYS A 135 15.08 -19.40 -10.55
CA LYS A 135 14.43 -18.52 -9.57
C LYS A 135 13.55 -17.46 -10.23
N TYR A 136 14.10 -16.77 -11.22
CA TYR A 136 13.46 -15.66 -11.93
C TYR A 136 12.30 -16.11 -12.85
N ARG A 137 12.37 -17.34 -13.38
CA ARG A 137 11.30 -17.92 -14.23
C ARG A 137 10.26 -18.73 -13.45
N SER A 138 10.30 -18.70 -12.13
CA SER A 138 9.36 -19.44 -11.29
C SER A 138 7.90 -19.05 -11.55
N SER A 139 6.97 -19.94 -11.18
CA SER A 139 5.52 -19.72 -11.31
C SER A 139 5.07 -18.40 -10.66
N ASN A 140 5.62 -18.07 -9.48
CA ASN A 140 5.30 -16.83 -8.76
C ASN A 140 5.81 -15.58 -9.49
N MET A 141 7.07 -15.60 -9.97
CA MET A 141 7.62 -14.48 -10.72
C MET A 141 6.90 -14.27 -12.05
N HIS A 142 6.54 -15.33 -12.76
CA HIS A 142 5.72 -15.22 -13.96
C HIS A 142 4.35 -14.56 -13.67
N LYS A 143 3.68 -14.95 -12.56
CA LYS A 143 2.39 -14.36 -12.17
C LYS A 143 2.52 -12.85 -11.92
N ARG A 144 3.58 -12.40 -11.24
CA ARG A 144 3.86 -10.98 -10.98
C ARG A 144 3.84 -10.14 -12.26
N PHE A 145 4.46 -10.63 -13.33
CA PHE A 145 4.57 -9.88 -14.59
C PHE A 145 3.42 -10.12 -15.58
N CYS A 146 2.40 -10.91 -15.22
CA CYS A 146 1.29 -11.26 -16.11
C CYS A 146 -0.08 -10.72 -15.63
N PRO A 147 -0.22 -9.41 -15.30
CA PRO A 147 -1.53 -8.84 -15.02
C PRO A 147 -2.39 -8.76 -16.30
N GLU A 148 -3.72 -8.78 -16.14
CA GLU A 148 -4.67 -8.72 -17.28
C GLU A 148 -4.58 -7.38 -18.02
N THR A 149 -4.39 -6.28 -17.29
CA THR A 149 -4.18 -4.94 -17.85
C THR A 149 -2.91 -4.27 -17.30
N PHE A 150 -2.49 -3.19 -17.96
CA PHE A 150 -1.33 -2.39 -17.56
C PHE A 150 -1.53 -1.74 -16.18
N GLU A 151 -2.76 -1.36 -15.87
CA GLU A 151 -3.16 -0.71 -14.62
C GLU A 151 -3.15 -1.67 -13.42
N ASP A 152 -3.32 -2.98 -13.66
CA ASP A 152 -3.47 -4.03 -12.65
C ASP A 152 -2.14 -4.51 -12.05
N TYR A 153 -0.98 -4.00 -12.53
CA TYR A 153 0.28 -4.30 -11.87
C TYR A 153 0.33 -3.64 -10.48
N SER A 154 0.42 -4.45 -9.42
CA SER A 154 0.27 -4.03 -8.03
C SER A 154 1.47 -4.36 -7.12
N ALA A 155 2.64 -4.67 -7.69
CA ALA A 155 3.82 -4.92 -6.89
C ALA A 155 4.41 -3.63 -6.27
N ASP A 156 5.33 -3.80 -5.34
CA ASP A 156 6.01 -2.74 -4.58
C ASP A 156 6.80 -1.76 -5.46
N ASP A 157 7.31 -2.21 -6.61
CA ASP A 157 8.08 -1.42 -7.57
C ASP A 157 7.25 -0.87 -8.74
N ARG A 158 5.94 -0.72 -8.55
CA ARG A 158 5.00 -0.31 -9.60
C ARG A 158 5.44 0.98 -10.28
N GLU A 159 5.80 2.01 -9.53
CA GLU A 159 6.12 3.31 -10.13
C GLU A 159 7.37 3.24 -11.02
N GLU A 160 8.43 2.60 -10.52
CA GLU A 160 9.70 2.41 -11.20
C GLU A 160 9.59 1.50 -12.42
N LEU A 161 8.86 0.39 -12.31
CA LEU A 161 8.65 -0.53 -13.42
C LEU A 161 7.86 0.14 -14.54
N LEU A 162 6.80 0.89 -14.21
CA LEU A 162 5.99 1.58 -15.21
C LEU A 162 6.78 2.71 -15.90
N GLU A 163 7.69 3.38 -15.19
CA GLU A 163 8.63 4.32 -15.81
C GLU A 163 9.58 3.61 -16.78
N TYR A 164 10.14 2.48 -16.37
CA TYR A 164 11.02 1.67 -17.23
C TYR A 164 10.33 1.16 -18.49
N ILE A 165 9.09 0.68 -18.37
CA ILE A 165 8.26 0.22 -19.50
C ILE A 165 8.06 1.35 -20.52
N ARG A 166 7.67 2.55 -20.06
CA ARG A 166 7.49 3.72 -20.93
C ARG A 166 8.80 4.15 -21.60
N GLY A 167 9.93 4.06 -20.90
CA GLY A 167 11.24 4.45 -21.43
C GLY A 167 11.84 3.47 -22.44
N LYS A 168 11.34 2.23 -22.49
CA LYS A 168 11.83 1.15 -23.38
C LYS A 168 10.89 0.79 -24.52
N ASP A 169 9.78 1.54 -24.66
CA ASP A 169 8.70 1.26 -25.62
C ASP A 169 8.12 -0.17 -25.46
N PHE A 170 8.05 -0.68 -24.22
CA PHE A 170 7.38 -1.94 -23.91
C PHE A 170 5.86 -1.73 -23.75
N GLU A 171 5.06 -2.74 -24.08
CA GLU A 171 3.59 -2.66 -24.00
C GLU A 171 3.06 -3.14 -22.64
N LYS A 172 3.71 -4.15 -22.05
CA LYS A 172 3.23 -4.83 -20.84
C LYS A 172 4.38 -5.19 -19.88
N PRO A 173 4.11 -5.38 -18.56
CA PRO A 173 5.11 -5.86 -17.61
C PRO A 173 5.81 -7.17 -18.02
N ILE A 174 5.10 -8.07 -18.69
CA ILE A 174 5.66 -9.35 -19.17
C ILE A 174 6.79 -9.17 -20.19
N ASP A 175 6.82 -8.04 -20.92
CA ASP A 175 7.90 -7.73 -21.86
C ASP A 175 9.22 -7.49 -21.11
N VAL A 176 9.16 -6.86 -19.93
CA VAL A 176 10.33 -6.65 -19.07
C VAL A 176 10.87 -7.98 -18.56
N TRP A 177 9.99 -8.85 -18.08
CA TRP A 177 10.37 -10.19 -17.63
C TRP A 177 11.07 -10.99 -18.74
N PHE A 178 10.52 -10.94 -19.95
CA PHE A 178 11.13 -11.59 -21.11
C PHE A 178 12.50 -10.99 -21.48
N ASP A 179 12.58 -9.66 -21.60
CA ASP A 179 13.80 -8.95 -21.96
C ASP A 179 14.92 -9.24 -20.95
N ASN A 180 14.59 -9.28 -19.66
CA ASN A 180 15.53 -9.62 -18.60
C ASN A 180 16.07 -11.05 -18.72
N ILE A 181 15.21 -12.06 -18.94
CA ILE A 181 15.64 -13.44 -19.15
C ILE A 181 16.58 -13.52 -20.36
N LYS A 182 16.20 -12.90 -21.47
CA LYS A 182 17.00 -12.87 -22.69
C LYS A 182 18.36 -12.20 -22.45
N ALA A 183 18.37 -11.04 -21.80
CA ALA A 183 19.59 -10.32 -21.46
C ALA A 183 20.55 -11.19 -20.62
N MET A 184 20.03 -11.91 -19.62
CA MET A 184 20.83 -12.79 -18.76
C MET A 184 21.32 -14.05 -19.48
N LEU A 185 20.53 -14.61 -20.39
CA LEU A 185 20.92 -15.77 -21.20
C LEU A 185 22.07 -15.42 -22.14
N GLU A 186 21.94 -14.30 -22.86
CA GLU A 186 22.93 -13.82 -23.84
C GLU A 186 24.20 -13.24 -23.22
N LEU A 187 24.17 -12.92 -21.92
CA LEU A 187 25.31 -12.32 -21.22
C LEU A 187 26.50 -13.28 -21.10
N GLU A 188 27.68 -12.90 -21.58
CA GLU A 188 28.90 -13.64 -21.33
C GLU A 188 29.49 -13.25 -19.96
N MET A 189 29.52 -14.19 -18.99
CA MET A 189 30.07 -13.92 -17.67
C MET A 189 31.60 -13.98 -17.68
N ASP A 190 32.24 -12.90 -18.14
CA ASP A 190 33.69 -12.81 -18.24
C ASP A 190 34.38 -12.85 -16.86
N PRO A 191 35.56 -13.49 -16.73
CA PRO A 191 36.29 -13.53 -15.45
C PRO A 191 36.62 -12.14 -14.89
N GLY A 192 36.80 -11.13 -15.76
CA GLY A 192 37.08 -9.75 -15.38
C GLY A 192 35.90 -9.00 -14.76
N GLY A 193 34.68 -9.57 -14.80
CA GLY A 193 33.51 -8.99 -14.17
C GLY A 193 32.85 -7.85 -14.95
N ASN A 194 33.21 -7.63 -16.22
CA ASN A 194 32.59 -6.60 -17.06
C ASN A 194 31.11 -6.88 -17.33
N TRP A 195 30.71 -8.16 -17.34
CA TRP A 195 29.33 -8.60 -17.45
C TRP A 195 28.40 -7.95 -16.43
N MET A 196 28.91 -7.61 -15.23
CA MET A 196 28.12 -6.95 -14.19
C MET A 196 27.75 -5.51 -14.59
N LYS A 197 28.63 -4.81 -15.32
CA LYS A 197 28.31 -3.48 -15.87
C LYS A 197 27.41 -3.59 -17.09
N GLU A 198 27.55 -4.66 -17.86
CA GLU A 198 26.71 -4.91 -19.04
C GLU A 198 25.26 -5.22 -18.64
N ILE A 199 25.04 -6.11 -17.67
CA ILE A 199 23.68 -6.50 -17.27
C ILE A 199 22.88 -5.33 -16.69
N ARG A 200 23.54 -4.45 -15.90
CA ARG A 200 22.94 -3.20 -15.37
C ARG A 200 22.47 -2.23 -16.46
N LYS A 201 22.97 -2.36 -17.69
CA LYS A 201 22.54 -1.55 -18.84
C LYS A 201 21.44 -2.21 -19.65
N ARG A 202 21.38 -3.55 -19.61
CA ARG A 202 20.53 -4.36 -20.49
C ARG A 202 19.20 -4.71 -19.84
N ALA A 203 19.19 -5.03 -18.55
CA ALA A 203 18.01 -5.47 -17.81
C ALA A 203 17.44 -4.34 -16.92
N TYR A 204 16.21 -4.53 -16.45
CA TYR A 204 15.58 -3.68 -15.44
C TYR A 204 16.49 -3.55 -14.20
N PRO A 205 16.74 -2.32 -13.69
CA PRO A 205 17.78 -2.10 -12.68
C PRO A 205 17.68 -2.97 -11.42
N ALA A 206 16.49 -3.12 -10.84
CA ALA A 206 16.30 -3.94 -9.64
C ALA A 206 16.62 -5.42 -9.90
N ASP A 207 16.16 -5.96 -11.02
CA ASP A 207 16.41 -7.36 -11.42
C ASP A 207 17.87 -7.60 -11.80
N ALA A 208 18.53 -6.61 -12.40
CA ALA A 208 19.95 -6.66 -12.72
C ALA A 208 20.81 -6.72 -11.45
N GLU A 209 20.49 -5.90 -10.43
CA GLU A 209 21.17 -5.97 -9.13
C GLU A 209 20.88 -7.30 -8.42
N TRP A 210 19.65 -7.81 -8.51
CA TRP A 210 19.32 -9.12 -7.94
C TRP A 210 20.14 -10.25 -8.57
N PHE A 211 20.30 -10.23 -9.90
CA PHE A 211 21.17 -11.19 -10.59
C PHE A 211 22.63 -11.09 -10.15
N VAL A 212 23.17 -9.88 -10.02
CA VAL A 212 24.54 -9.67 -9.56
C VAL A 212 24.70 -10.14 -8.11
N HIS A 213 23.75 -9.80 -7.23
CA HIS A 213 23.76 -10.21 -5.84
C HIS A 213 23.71 -11.73 -5.71
N HIS A 214 22.75 -12.39 -6.36
CA HIS A 214 22.62 -13.84 -6.29
C HIS A 214 23.88 -14.59 -6.80
N THR A 215 24.57 -14.04 -7.80
CA THR A 215 25.73 -14.71 -8.42
C THR A 215 27.07 -14.40 -7.73
N GLN A 216 27.24 -13.22 -7.13
CA GLN A 216 28.49 -12.80 -6.49
C GLN A 216 28.43 -12.75 -4.97
N SER A 217 27.26 -12.47 -4.40
CA SER A 217 27.08 -12.27 -2.96
C SER A 217 26.83 -13.56 -2.17
N MET A 218 26.76 -14.70 -2.86
CA MET A 218 26.53 -16.00 -2.24
C MET A 218 27.58 -17.03 -2.67
N PHE A 219 28.06 -17.83 -1.71
CA PHE A 219 28.92 -18.97 -2.03
C PHE A 219 28.09 -20.25 -2.13
N MET A 220 28.52 -21.13 -3.04
CA MET A 220 27.83 -22.39 -3.30
C MET A 220 28.43 -23.52 -2.43
N ALA A 221 27.57 -24.36 -1.86
CA ALA A 221 27.92 -25.56 -1.11
C ALA A 221 27.02 -26.75 -1.53
N LEU A 222 27.47 -27.98 -1.27
CA LEU A 222 26.73 -29.20 -1.59
C LEU A 222 26.33 -29.91 -0.29
N CYS A 223 25.02 -30.03 -0.06
CA CYS A 223 24.47 -30.67 1.13
C CYS A 223 23.86 -32.03 0.79
N THR A 224 24.04 -32.99 1.70
CA THR A 224 23.48 -34.34 1.64
C THR A 224 22.98 -34.72 3.03
N PRO A 225 21.84 -35.38 3.20
CA PRO A 225 21.43 -35.83 4.54
C PRO A 225 22.42 -36.85 5.11
N SER A 226 22.68 -36.86 6.42
CA SER A 226 23.55 -37.87 7.05
C SER A 226 22.87 -39.24 7.11
N GLU A 227 21.59 -39.26 7.46
CA GLU A 227 20.80 -40.48 7.59
C GLU A 227 20.30 -40.96 6.24
N LYS A 228 20.18 -42.28 6.07
CA LYS A 228 19.82 -42.90 4.78
C LYS A 228 18.38 -42.63 4.36
N ASP A 229 17.49 -42.53 5.35
CA ASP A 229 16.04 -42.42 5.14
C ASP A 229 15.57 -40.97 5.08
N ASP A 230 16.46 -40.01 5.32
CA ASP A 230 16.17 -38.58 5.19
C ASP A 230 16.28 -38.17 3.72
N GLU A 231 15.42 -37.26 3.29
CA GLU A 231 15.43 -36.73 1.93
C GLU A 231 15.03 -35.26 1.88
N PHE A 232 15.38 -34.59 0.79
CA PHE A 232 14.88 -33.26 0.46
C PHE A 232 13.68 -33.37 -0.49
N LEU A 233 12.59 -32.67 -0.17
CA LEU A 233 11.44 -32.55 -1.07
C LEU A 233 11.68 -31.52 -2.17
N LEU A 234 10.91 -31.59 -3.24
CA LEU A 234 10.95 -30.62 -4.34
C LEU A 234 9.55 -30.01 -4.54
N THR A 235 9.42 -28.73 -4.22
CA THR A 235 8.19 -27.95 -4.44
C THR A 235 8.20 -27.24 -5.79
N GLU A 236 7.04 -26.86 -6.30
CA GLU A 236 6.88 -26.10 -7.55
C GLU A 236 7.70 -24.81 -7.58
N ASN A 237 7.78 -24.12 -6.44
CA ASN A 237 8.54 -22.89 -6.23
C ASN A 237 9.95 -23.13 -5.67
N GLY A 238 10.44 -24.38 -5.61
CA GLY A 238 11.63 -24.74 -4.84
C GLY A 238 12.96 -24.07 -5.21
N TYR A 239 13.05 -23.42 -6.38
CA TYR A 239 14.20 -22.58 -6.78
C TYR A 239 14.03 -21.10 -6.44
N GLY A 240 12.83 -20.69 -6.03
CA GLY A 240 12.50 -19.34 -5.55
C GLY A 240 12.50 -19.22 -4.03
N ILE A 241 12.54 -20.34 -3.30
CA ILE A 241 12.51 -20.37 -1.83
C ILE A 241 13.86 -19.94 -1.25
N HIS A 242 13.82 -19.17 -0.18
CA HIS A 242 14.99 -18.76 0.58
C HIS A 242 14.76 -18.96 2.08
N GLU A 243 15.87 -19.00 2.83
CA GLU A 243 15.87 -18.82 4.27
C GLU A 243 16.34 -17.41 4.59
N GLY A 244 15.59 -16.76 5.46
CA GLY A 244 15.90 -15.48 6.05
C GLY A 244 14.63 -14.66 6.33
N PRO A 245 14.76 -13.53 7.04
CA PRO A 245 13.61 -12.76 7.48
C PRO A 245 12.92 -12.06 6.30
N VAL A 246 11.59 -12.03 6.34
CA VAL A 246 10.74 -11.22 5.47
C VAL A 246 9.86 -10.36 6.36
N SER A 247 10.07 -9.04 6.32
CA SER A 247 9.21 -8.06 6.99
C SER A 247 8.18 -7.53 6.01
N GLY A 248 6.96 -7.32 6.47
CA GLY A 248 5.88 -6.82 5.64
C GLY A 248 4.73 -6.29 6.45
N ARG A 249 3.70 -5.83 5.75
CA ARG A 249 2.44 -5.38 6.32
C ARG A 249 1.35 -6.32 5.85
N VAL A 250 0.50 -6.76 6.78
CA VAL A 250 -0.74 -7.46 6.43
C VAL A 250 -1.81 -6.39 6.28
N ASP A 251 -2.46 -6.34 5.12
CA ASP A 251 -3.66 -5.53 4.93
C ASP A 251 -4.76 -6.09 5.86
N PRO A 252 -5.28 -5.31 6.83
CA PRO A 252 -6.26 -5.81 7.79
C PRO A 252 -7.58 -6.22 7.13
N SER A 253 -7.94 -5.61 6.01
CA SER A 253 -9.21 -5.85 5.31
C SER A 253 -9.14 -7.09 4.43
N THR A 254 -8.06 -7.26 3.67
CA THR A 254 -7.90 -8.39 2.73
C THR A 254 -7.18 -9.58 3.36
N GLY A 255 -6.37 -9.35 4.39
CA GLY A 255 -5.43 -10.33 4.94
C GLY A 255 -4.19 -10.53 4.05
N GLU A 256 -4.00 -9.72 3.01
CA GLU A 256 -2.88 -9.84 2.08
C GLU A 256 -1.58 -9.33 2.71
N PHE A 257 -0.51 -10.12 2.61
CA PHE A 257 0.80 -9.74 3.10
C PHE A 257 1.62 -9.06 2.00
N THR A 258 1.98 -7.79 2.22
CA THR A 258 2.90 -7.04 1.36
C THR A 258 4.28 -7.03 2.00
N ALA A 259 5.26 -7.65 1.35
CA ALA A 259 6.65 -7.59 1.80
C ALA A 259 7.20 -6.17 1.64
N THR A 260 7.93 -5.70 2.64
CA THR A 260 8.58 -4.38 2.68
C THR A 260 10.10 -4.49 2.74
N SER A 261 10.62 -5.61 3.25
CA SER A 261 12.05 -5.90 3.30
C SER A 261 12.24 -7.41 3.41
N TYR A 262 13.24 -7.95 2.71
CA TYR A 262 13.62 -9.35 2.81
C TYR A 262 15.14 -9.47 2.82
N THR A 263 15.66 -10.50 3.49
CA THR A 263 17.09 -10.84 3.47
C THR A 263 17.25 -12.31 3.14
N GLU A 264 17.99 -12.63 2.08
CA GLU A 264 18.30 -14.00 1.69
C GLU A 264 19.60 -14.47 2.33
N TYR A 265 19.51 -15.20 3.45
CA TYR A 265 20.66 -15.81 4.11
C TYR A 265 21.08 -17.11 3.43
N HIS A 266 20.11 -17.95 3.05
CA HIS A 266 20.35 -19.14 2.23
C HIS A 266 19.33 -19.26 1.10
N VAL A 267 19.75 -19.77 -0.06
CA VAL A 267 18.86 -20.15 -1.17
C VAL A 267 19.10 -21.62 -1.50
N PHE A 268 18.02 -22.36 -1.70
CA PHE A 268 18.08 -23.81 -1.89
C PHE A 268 17.83 -24.18 -3.35
N ALA A 269 18.58 -25.18 -3.82
CA ALA A 269 18.38 -25.78 -5.12
C ALA A 269 18.48 -27.30 -4.99
N VAL A 270 17.32 -27.93 -4.79
CA VAL A 270 17.22 -29.38 -4.64
C VAL A 270 17.45 -30.04 -6.00
N ILE A 271 18.47 -30.89 -6.07
CA ILE A 271 18.88 -31.59 -7.30
C ILE A 271 18.31 -33.00 -7.33
N SER A 272 18.26 -33.66 -6.18
CA SER A 272 17.73 -35.01 -5.98
C SER A 272 17.27 -35.16 -4.53
N PRO A 273 16.54 -36.22 -4.17
CA PRO A 273 16.18 -36.49 -2.78
C PRO A 273 17.37 -36.50 -1.81
N ARG A 274 18.59 -36.76 -2.32
CA ARG A 274 19.80 -36.98 -1.51
C ARG A 274 20.87 -35.91 -1.66
N LEU A 275 20.63 -34.90 -2.49
CA LEU A 275 21.63 -33.91 -2.86
C LEU A 275 20.98 -32.57 -3.19
N MET A 276 21.52 -31.52 -2.58
CA MET A 276 21.07 -30.15 -2.75
C MET A 276 22.27 -29.21 -2.91
N ILE A 277 22.11 -28.19 -3.74
CA ILE A 277 22.99 -27.02 -3.72
C ILE A 277 22.40 -26.00 -2.73
N VAL A 278 23.25 -25.48 -1.86
CA VAL A 278 22.92 -24.33 -1.00
C VAL A 278 23.77 -23.14 -1.45
N LEU A 279 23.12 -22.01 -1.68
CA LEU A 279 23.79 -20.72 -1.81
C LEU A 279 23.71 -20.00 -0.46
N ARG A 280 24.84 -19.75 0.17
CA ARG A 280 24.92 -19.07 1.48
C ARG A 280 25.47 -17.65 1.30
N SER A 281 24.79 -16.67 1.86
CA SER A 281 25.17 -15.26 1.79
C SER A 281 26.52 -14.99 2.49
N PHE A 282 27.34 -14.10 1.91
CA PHE A 282 28.63 -13.73 2.51
C PHE A 282 28.50 -12.92 3.80
N ILE A 283 27.32 -12.36 4.08
CA ILE A 283 27.06 -11.57 5.29
C ILE A 283 27.00 -12.45 6.54
N LEU A 284 26.80 -13.76 6.37
CA LEU A 284 26.89 -14.71 7.47
C LEU A 284 28.36 -15.02 7.81
N PRO A 285 28.67 -15.32 9.08
CA PRO A 285 30.02 -15.63 9.53
C PRO A 285 30.68 -16.76 8.71
N ASP A 286 31.97 -16.57 8.41
CA ASP A 286 32.85 -17.55 7.78
C ASP A 286 34.14 -17.64 8.62
N PRO A 287 34.32 -18.73 9.40
CA PRO A 287 35.46 -18.86 10.31
C PRO A 287 36.83 -18.75 9.64
N MET A 288 36.95 -19.03 8.34
CA MET A 288 38.22 -18.95 7.62
C MET A 288 38.56 -17.50 7.27
N GLU A 289 37.59 -16.74 6.78
CA GLU A 289 37.77 -15.34 6.38
C GLU A 289 37.72 -14.38 7.58
N ASP A 290 36.93 -14.70 8.62
CA ASP A 290 36.79 -13.92 9.85
C ASP A 290 38.04 -13.89 10.72
N ASN A 291 39.05 -14.71 10.39
CA ASN A 291 40.39 -14.60 10.98
C ASN A 291 41.07 -13.26 10.63
N LEU A 292 40.62 -12.57 9.58
CA LEU A 292 41.05 -11.23 9.23
C LEU A 292 40.08 -10.22 9.85
N GLN A 293 40.58 -9.44 10.82
CA GLN A 293 39.78 -8.47 11.58
C GLN A 293 38.92 -7.58 10.67
N GLY A 294 39.50 -6.96 9.65
CA GLY A 294 38.77 -6.06 8.75
C GLY A 294 37.68 -6.75 7.92
N VAL A 295 37.85 -8.02 7.57
CA VAL A 295 36.81 -8.80 6.87
C VAL A 295 35.66 -9.11 7.82
N ARG A 296 35.96 -9.51 9.06
CA ARG A 296 34.96 -9.77 10.09
C ARG A 296 34.16 -8.52 10.44
N GLU A 297 34.84 -7.38 10.62
CA GLU A 297 34.19 -6.09 10.89
C GLU A 297 33.29 -5.67 9.74
N PHE A 298 33.78 -5.71 8.50
CA PHE A 298 32.98 -5.40 7.31
C PHE A 298 31.72 -6.29 7.22
N ARG A 299 31.88 -7.60 7.42
CA ARG A 299 30.78 -8.56 7.40
C ARG A 299 29.75 -8.26 8.49
N GLN A 300 30.21 -7.99 9.71
CA GLN A 300 29.34 -7.63 10.84
C GLN A 300 28.57 -6.33 10.56
N THR A 301 29.21 -5.32 9.96
CA THR A 301 28.54 -4.09 9.52
C THR A 301 27.46 -4.37 8.48
N MET A 302 27.78 -5.16 7.44
CA MET A 302 26.79 -5.51 6.41
C MET A 302 25.61 -6.29 6.99
N TYR A 303 25.87 -7.24 7.90
CA TYR A 303 24.84 -7.99 8.61
C TYR A 303 23.91 -7.07 9.40
N GLN A 304 24.47 -6.14 10.17
CA GLN A 304 23.69 -5.16 10.95
C GLN A 304 22.88 -4.22 10.05
N MET A 305 23.45 -3.77 8.93
CA MET A 305 22.73 -2.96 7.95
C MET A 305 21.53 -3.71 7.38
N CYS A 306 21.70 -4.97 6.96
CA CYS A 306 20.58 -5.79 6.47
C CYS A 306 19.51 -5.98 7.54
N ALA A 307 19.90 -6.37 8.76
CA ALA A 307 18.97 -6.53 9.87
C ALA A 307 18.19 -5.24 10.20
N SER A 308 18.84 -4.06 10.11
CA SER A 308 18.21 -2.77 10.41
C SER A 308 17.11 -2.35 9.44
N MET A 309 17.01 -2.96 8.26
CA MET A 309 15.93 -2.70 7.30
C MET A 309 14.62 -3.40 7.70
N HIS A 310 14.69 -4.41 8.56
CA HIS A 310 13.52 -5.17 9.01
C HIS A 310 12.76 -4.45 10.13
N ALA A 311 11.46 -4.73 10.23
CA ALA A 311 10.60 -4.15 11.27
C ALA A 311 11.09 -4.47 12.69
N ASN A 312 11.62 -5.68 12.89
CA ASN A 312 12.23 -6.14 14.13
C ASN A 312 13.70 -6.53 13.89
N PRO A 313 14.66 -5.59 13.96
CA PRO A 313 16.06 -5.88 13.64
C PRO A 313 16.71 -6.98 14.49
N ASN A 314 16.30 -7.12 15.76
CA ASN A 314 16.83 -8.16 16.67
C ASN A 314 16.36 -9.58 16.30
N GLU A 315 15.24 -9.68 15.59
CA GLU A 315 14.65 -10.96 15.16
C GLU A 315 15.06 -11.31 13.72
N ALA A 316 15.74 -10.39 13.01
CA ALA A 316 16.15 -10.54 11.63
C ALA A 316 17.45 -11.36 11.46
N HIS A 317 17.53 -12.54 12.06
CA HIS A 317 18.70 -13.43 12.01
C HIS A 317 18.43 -14.75 11.26
N SER A 318 19.50 -15.45 10.87
CA SER A 318 19.38 -16.75 10.18
C SER A 318 19.16 -17.87 11.18
N ILE A 319 18.19 -18.74 10.90
CA ILE A 319 17.85 -19.94 11.67
C ILE A 319 18.70 -21.15 11.26
N LEU A 320 19.47 -20.99 10.18
CA LEU A 320 20.45 -21.94 9.65
C LEU A 320 21.88 -21.36 9.67
N ALA A 321 22.15 -20.37 10.52
CA ALA A 321 23.49 -19.80 10.67
C ALA A 321 24.54 -20.87 11.03
N ASP A 322 24.12 -21.90 11.77
CA ASP A 322 24.90 -23.05 12.24
C ASP A 322 25.01 -24.19 11.21
N LEU A 323 24.41 -24.06 10.02
CA LEU A 323 24.49 -25.08 8.96
C LEU A 323 25.98 -25.38 8.65
N PRO A 324 26.43 -26.65 8.75
CA PRO A 324 27.85 -27.01 8.77
C PRO A 324 28.43 -27.12 7.36
N ILE A 325 28.37 -26.01 6.62
CA ILE A 325 28.91 -25.87 5.26
C ILE A 325 30.04 -24.85 5.23
N SER A 326 30.90 -24.96 4.21
CA SER A 326 31.97 -24.00 3.97
C SER A 326 32.17 -23.77 2.48
N ARG A 327 32.84 -22.66 2.16
CA ARG A 327 33.15 -22.27 0.79
C ARG A 327 34.03 -23.33 0.11
N ALA A 328 33.82 -23.52 -1.18
CA ALA A 328 34.69 -24.36 -2.00
C ALA A 328 36.15 -23.90 -1.93
N THR A 329 37.06 -24.88 -1.82
CA THR A 329 38.49 -24.61 -2.04
C THR A 329 38.74 -24.41 -3.53
N ASN A 330 39.90 -23.89 -3.90
CA ASN A 330 40.20 -23.55 -5.28
C ASN A 330 41.62 -23.90 -5.68
N SER A 331 41.89 -23.90 -6.98
CA SER A 331 43.17 -24.32 -7.56
C SER A 331 44.29 -23.27 -7.47
N TYR A 332 44.03 -22.07 -6.95
CA TYR A 332 44.95 -20.93 -7.00
C TYR A 332 45.30 -20.35 -5.61
N THR A 333 44.74 -20.90 -4.54
CA THR A 333 45.05 -20.53 -3.14
C THR A 333 45.41 -21.76 -2.33
N LYS A 334 46.16 -21.57 -1.25
CA LYS A 334 46.44 -22.57 -0.22
C LYS A 334 46.30 -21.97 1.17
N LEU A 335 45.98 -22.81 2.15
CA LEU A 335 45.95 -22.40 3.55
C LEU A 335 47.36 -22.48 4.15
N MET A 336 47.89 -21.35 4.62
CA MET A 336 49.15 -21.30 5.38
C MET A 336 48.97 -20.45 6.64
N GLY A 337 49.26 -21.01 7.81
CA GLY A 337 49.15 -20.28 9.09
C GLY A 337 47.76 -19.72 9.37
N GLY A 338 46.70 -20.45 8.99
CA GLY A 338 45.31 -20.00 9.16
C GLY A 338 44.83 -18.96 8.15
N ARG A 339 45.66 -18.59 7.17
CA ARG A 339 45.30 -17.60 6.12
C ARG A 339 45.36 -18.22 4.73
N LEU A 340 44.40 -17.84 3.88
CA LEU A 340 44.44 -18.18 2.46
C LEU A 340 45.47 -17.29 1.77
N VAL A 341 46.47 -17.92 1.16
CA VAL A 341 47.51 -17.24 0.37
C VAL A 341 47.48 -17.73 -1.07
N LEU A 342 47.78 -16.83 -2.01
CA LEU A 342 47.89 -17.16 -3.42
C LEU A 342 49.05 -18.14 -3.67
N LEU A 343 48.89 -19.03 -4.65
CA LEU A 343 49.98 -19.89 -5.12
C LEU A 343 50.99 -19.11 -5.97
N ASN A 344 52.21 -19.66 -6.11
CA ASN A 344 53.25 -19.04 -6.94
C ASN A 344 52.76 -18.90 -8.39
N GLY A 345 52.83 -17.68 -8.94
CA GLY A 345 52.34 -17.36 -10.29
C GLY A 345 50.88 -16.87 -10.35
N GLU A 346 50.21 -16.82 -9.20
CA GLU A 346 48.88 -16.21 -9.06
C GLU A 346 49.01 -14.76 -8.57
N ASP A 347 48.21 -13.89 -9.17
CA ASP A 347 48.16 -12.44 -8.90
C ASP A 347 46.80 -12.00 -8.31
N GLY A 348 45.91 -12.96 -8.05
CA GLY A 348 44.55 -12.72 -7.59
C GLY A 348 43.54 -12.43 -8.70
N SER A 349 43.99 -12.29 -9.95
CA SER A 349 43.08 -12.15 -11.10
C SER A 349 42.24 -13.41 -11.29
N HIS A 350 40.99 -13.24 -11.71
CA HIS A 350 40.15 -14.36 -12.06
C HIS A 350 40.49 -14.87 -13.45
N ARG A 351 40.87 -16.15 -13.56
CA ARG A 351 41.21 -16.78 -14.85
C ARG A 351 40.24 -17.92 -15.17
N ALA A 352 40.02 -18.17 -16.46
CA ALA A 352 39.08 -19.19 -16.95
C ALA A 352 39.49 -20.63 -16.57
N ASN A 353 40.79 -20.88 -16.44
CA ASN A 353 41.34 -22.18 -16.03
C ASN A 353 41.26 -22.45 -14.51
N HIS A 354 40.82 -21.49 -13.70
CA HIS A 354 40.63 -21.71 -12.27
C HIS A 354 39.56 -22.78 -12.02
N ARG A 355 39.82 -23.66 -11.05
CA ARG A 355 38.92 -24.73 -10.65
C ARG A 355 38.56 -24.61 -9.18
N PHE A 356 37.40 -25.15 -8.84
CA PHE A 356 36.78 -25.11 -7.51
C PHE A 356 36.43 -26.52 -7.07
N CYS A 357 36.79 -26.85 -5.84
CA CYS A 357 36.54 -28.14 -5.22
C CYS A 357 35.42 -28.00 -4.19
N PHE A 358 34.29 -28.63 -4.48
CA PHE A 358 33.11 -28.63 -3.63
C PHE A 358 33.04 -29.94 -2.85
N ARG A 359 33.04 -29.84 -1.52
CA ARG A 359 32.84 -30.99 -0.63
C ARG A 359 31.35 -31.31 -0.52
N PHE A 360 31.03 -32.60 -0.39
CA PHE A 360 29.70 -33.05 0.03
C PHE A 360 29.60 -32.98 1.56
N PHE A 361 28.77 -32.08 2.08
CA PHE A 361 28.53 -31.90 3.51
C PHE A 361 27.35 -32.78 3.94
N ALA A 362 27.64 -33.81 4.74
CA ALA A 362 26.62 -34.58 5.42
C ALA A 362 26.02 -33.73 6.55
N VAL A 363 24.75 -33.37 6.43
CA VAL A 363 24.02 -32.54 7.41
C VAL A 363 23.09 -33.41 8.25
N ALA A 364 22.95 -33.07 9.52
CA ALA A 364 22.14 -33.84 10.47
C ALA A 364 20.63 -33.73 10.13
N THR A 365 19.84 -34.70 10.61
CA THR A 365 18.38 -34.72 10.42
C THR A 365 17.71 -33.41 10.84
N ASP A 366 18.12 -32.79 11.94
CA ASP A 366 17.58 -31.49 12.39
C ASP A 366 17.76 -30.38 11.33
N HIS A 367 18.92 -30.30 10.66
CA HIS A 367 19.10 -29.34 9.56
C HIS A 367 18.28 -29.70 8.33
N VAL A 368 18.12 -30.99 8.02
CA VAL A 368 17.29 -31.46 6.90
C VAL A 368 15.82 -31.11 7.14
N ASP A 369 15.34 -31.34 8.36
CA ASP A 369 13.98 -31.05 8.80
C ASP A 369 13.70 -29.55 8.77
N ARG A 370 14.62 -28.70 9.26
CA ARG A 370 14.48 -27.24 9.14
C ARG A 370 14.43 -26.78 7.69
N ILE A 371 15.30 -27.31 6.83
CA ILE A 371 15.31 -26.96 5.40
C ILE A 371 14.00 -27.37 4.74
N ASN A 372 13.54 -28.61 4.94
CA ASN A 372 12.24 -29.03 4.40
C ASN A 372 11.07 -28.24 5.02
N GLY A 373 11.19 -27.83 6.28
CA GLY A 373 10.23 -26.95 6.95
C GLY A 373 10.12 -25.58 6.28
N ILE A 374 11.24 -24.93 5.97
CA ILE A 374 11.27 -23.69 5.17
C ILE A 374 10.63 -23.91 3.79
N MET A 375 10.98 -25.04 3.14
CA MET A 375 10.41 -25.37 1.83
C MET A 375 8.89 -25.52 1.88
N LEU A 376 8.33 -26.09 2.94
CA LEU A 376 6.88 -26.23 3.14
C LEU A 376 6.22 -24.91 3.56
N GLU A 377 6.86 -24.13 4.43
CA GLU A 377 6.34 -22.85 4.92
C GLU A 377 6.11 -21.86 3.77
N GLU A 378 7.03 -21.80 2.79
CA GLU A 378 6.87 -20.94 1.60
C GLU A 378 6.00 -21.55 0.48
N SER A 379 5.39 -22.72 0.70
CA SER A 379 4.72 -23.49 -0.35
C SER A 379 3.19 -23.48 -0.29
N TYR A 380 2.55 -22.67 0.56
CA TYR A 380 1.09 -22.69 0.70
C TYR A 380 0.30 -22.30 -0.57
N GLY A 381 0.94 -21.64 -1.54
CA GLY A 381 0.32 -21.22 -2.81
C GLY A 381 0.56 -22.16 -4.02
N ILE A 382 1.15 -23.34 -3.83
CA ILE A 382 1.51 -24.26 -4.93
C ILE A 382 0.51 -25.39 -5.14
N SER A 383 0.59 -26.06 -6.30
CA SER A 383 -0.31 -27.18 -6.64
C SER A 383 0.33 -28.56 -6.51
N THR A 384 1.66 -28.67 -6.46
CA THR A 384 2.34 -29.97 -6.51
C THR A 384 3.63 -30.00 -5.69
N ILE A 385 3.83 -31.07 -4.93
CA ILE A 385 5.10 -31.41 -4.27
C ILE A 385 5.59 -32.75 -4.80
N VAL A 386 6.88 -32.85 -5.13
CA VAL A 386 7.55 -34.09 -5.56
C VAL A 386 8.41 -34.61 -4.42
N PHE A 387 8.39 -35.91 -4.17
CA PHE A 387 9.19 -36.56 -3.13
C PHE A 387 9.88 -37.83 -3.64
N GLY A 388 10.91 -38.29 -2.92
CA GLY A 388 11.74 -39.42 -3.35
C GLY A 388 11.17 -40.77 -2.91
N SER A 389 10.64 -40.85 -1.69
CA SER A 389 10.12 -42.08 -1.11
C SER A 389 8.95 -41.82 -0.17
N ARG A 390 8.01 -42.79 -0.06
CA ARG A 390 6.88 -42.66 0.88
C ARG A 390 7.34 -42.52 2.33
N THR A 391 8.40 -43.24 2.73
CA THR A 391 8.96 -43.16 4.08
C THR A 391 9.61 -41.81 4.34
N GLY A 392 10.37 -41.26 3.38
CA GLY A 392 10.94 -39.93 3.50
C GLY A 392 9.87 -38.84 3.58
N ALA A 393 8.88 -38.89 2.69
CA ALA A 393 7.73 -37.97 2.74
C ALA A 393 6.98 -38.04 4.08
N GLN A 394 6.76 -39.24 4.63
CA GLN A 394 6.15 -39.40 5.94
C GLN A 394 6.93 -38.65 7.03
N LYS A 395 8.25 -38.89 7.12
CA LYS A 395 9.12 -38.25 8.11
C LYS A 395 9.12 -36.73 8.00
N ILE A 396 9.20 -36.21 6.78
CA ILE A 396 9.21 -34.77 6.53
C ILE A 396 7.89 -34.13 7.00
N LEU A 397 6.76 -34.73 6.63
CA LEU A 397 5.45 -34.22 7.05
C LEU A 397 5.26 -34.32 8.57
N GLU A 398 5.68 -35.43 9.19
CA GLU A 398 5.65 -35.60 10.65
C GLU A 398 6.48 -34.53 11.36
N SER A 399 7.72 -34.30 10.91
CA SER A 399 8.61 -33.31 11.50
C SER A 399 8.04 -31.89 11.38
N TYR A 400 7.64 -31.46 10.18
CA TYR A 400 7.10 -30.11 9.97
C TYR A 400 5.77 -29.86 10.71
N LEU A 401 4.82 -30.80 10.62
CA LEU A 401 3.49 -30.60 11.22
C LEU A 401 3.54 -30.63 12.75
N SER A 402 4.38 -31.49 13.34
CA SER A 402 4.54 -31.59 14.80
C SER A 402 5.56 -30.61 15.41
N ALA A 403 6.36 -29.94 14.58
CA ALA A 403 7.37 -29.00 15.07
C ALA A 403 6.78 -27.99 16.07
N PRO A 404 7.39 -27.81 17.26
CA PRO A 404 6.93 -26.83 18.22
C PRO A 404 6.84 -25.44 17.61
N LEU A 405 5.86 -24.65 18.05
CA LEU A 405 5.78 -23.26 17.61
C LEU A 405 6.96 -22.49 18.21
N PRO A 406 7.67 -21.71 17.38
CA PRO A 406 8.74 -20.87 17.87
C PRO A 406 8.21 -19.81 18.84
N ALA A 407 9.05 -19.38 19.78
CA ALA A 407 8.72 -18.29 20.69
C ALA A 407 8.33 -17.04 19.88
N GLU A 408 7.44 -16.19 20.41
CA GLU A 408 6.99 -14.98 19.71
C GLU A 408 8.16 -14.04 19.34
N SER A 409 9.28 -14.11 20.07
CA SER A 409 10.48 -13.33 19.86
C SER A 409 11.57 -14.00 19.00
N SER A 410 11.27 -15.12 18.31
CA SER A 410 12.24 -15.79 17.44
C SER A 410 12.09 -15.37 15.97
N ALA A 411 13.16 -15.56 15.17
CA ALA A 411 13.13 -15.33 13.72
C ALA A 411 12.09 -16.22 12.98
N GLU A 412 11.64 -17.29 13.62
CA GLU A 412 10.65 -18.23 13.10
C GLU A 412 9.23 -17.92 13.62
N SER A 413 9.02 -16.81 14.33
CA SER A 413 7.74 -16.48 14.99
C SER A 413 6.53 -16.45 14.05
N SER A 414 6.77 -16.26 12.73
CA SER A 414 5.75 -16.29 11.68
C SER A 414 5.44 -17.67 11.10
N PHE A 415 6.21 -18.71 11.46
CA PHE A 415 6.00 -20.07 10.93
C PHE A 415 4.67 -20.63 11.40
N LYS A 416 3.98 -21.35 10.51
CA LYS A 416 2.68 -22.00 10.77
C LYS A 416 1.71 -21.08 11.49
N THR A 417 1.73 -19.81 11.10
CA THR A 417 0.84 -18.79 11.63
C THR A 417 -0.28 -18.54 10.65
N VAL A 418 -1.52 -18.67 11.11
CA VAL A 418 -2.75 -18.60 10.32
C VAL A 418 -3.68 -17.54 10.88
N SER A 419 -4.48 -16.90 10.02
CA SER A 419 -5.57 -16.03 10.47
C SER A 419 -6.72 -16.85 11.09
N GLY A 420 -7.59 -16.17 11.83
CA GLY A 420 -8.83 -16.79 12.33
C GLY A 420 -9.87 -17.11 11.25
N LYS A 421 -9.59 -16.80 9.98
CA LYS A 421 -10.53 -17.00 8.86
C LYS A 421 -10.45 -18.45 8.34
N PRO A 422 -11.59 -19.10 8.05
CA PRO A 422 -11.60 -20.50 7.59
C PRO A 422 -11.05 -20.69 6.17
N ASP A 423 -10.98 -19.62 5.37
CA ASP A 423 -10.46 -19.58 4.01
C ASP A 423 -8.97 -19.19 3.94
N ASP A 424 -8.28 -19.12 5.09
CA ASP A 424 -6.85 -18.84 5.15
C ASP A 424 -6.04 -19.85 4.31
N PRO A 425 -5.27 -19.40 3.30
CA PRO A 425 -4.52 -20.30 2.43
C PRO A 425 -3.50 -21.19 3.16
N ARG A 426 -2.85 -20.68 4.21
CA ARG A 426 -1.89 -21.44 5.02
C ARG A 426 -2.62 -22.48 5.86
N PHE A 427 -3.76 -22.14 6.44
CA PHE A 427 -4.58 -23.10 7.17
C PHE A 427 -5.05 -24.26 6.28
N ILE A 428 -5.58 -23.94 5.09
CA ILE A 428 -5.98 -24.94 4.10
C ILE A 428 -4.79 -25.83 3.70
N PHE A 429 -3.62 -25.23 3.49
CA PHE A 429 -2.41 -25.96 3.16
C PHE A 429 -2.00 -26.93 4.28
N LEU A 430 -2.00 -26.50 5.54
CA LEU A 430 -1.71 -27.37 6.69
C LEU A 430 -2.70 -28.53 6.82
N GLN A 431 -4.00 -28.27 6.61
CA GLN A 431 -5.02 -29.33 6.59
C GLN A 431 -4.78 -30.34 5.46
N LYS A 432 -4.39 -29.87 4.27
CA LYS A 432 -4.03 -30.71 3.13
C LYS A 432 -2.82 -31.60 3.45
N LEU A 433 -1.77 -31.04 4.07
CA LEU A 433 -0.60 -31.81 4.48
C LEU A 433 -0.94 -32.84 5.57
N GLU A 434 -1.76 -32.48 6.56
CA GLU A 434 -2.23 -33.42 7.59
C GLU A 434 -3.04 -34.57 6.98
N HIS A 435 -3.90 -34.28 6.01
CA HIS A 435 -4.65 -35.30 5.28
C HIS A 435 -3.73 -36.25 4.51
N VAL A 436 -2.68 -35.73 3.87
CA VAL A 436 -1.68 -36.55 3.18
C VAL A 436 -0.88 -37.39 4.16
N ALA A 437 -0.48 -36.84 5.30
CA ALA A 437 0.22 -37.60 6.34
C ALA A 437 -0.61 -38.82 6.79
N LYS A 438 -1.93 -38.66 6.95
CA LYS A 438 -2.87 -39.76 7.22
C LYS A 438 -2.92 -40.80 6.10
N GLN A 439 -2.88 -40.38 4.83
CA GLN A 439 -2.83 -41.32 3.70
C GLN A 439 -1.53 -42.15 3.65
N ILE A 440 -0.42 -41.64 4.21
CA ILE A 440 0.87 -42.35 4.29
C ILE A 440 0.97 -43.20 5.57
N GLY A 441 0.01 -43.10 6.48
CA GLY A 441 -0.03 -43.89 7.72
C GLY A 441 0.46 -43.16 8.97
N SER A 442 0.60 -41.84 8.91
CA SER A 442 0.88 -40.99 10.07
C SER A 442 -0.40 -40.52 10.75
N ASN A 443 -0.36 -40.33 12.07
CA ASN A 443 -1.44 -39.70 12.84
C ASN A 443 -1.05 -38.29 13.34
N VAL A 444 -0.04 -37.67 12.73
CA VAL A 444 0.39 -36.32 13.10
C VAL A 444 -0.76 -35.32 12.90
N VAL A 445 -0.82 -34.34 13.79
CA VAL A 445 -1.77 -33.23 13.75
C VAL A 445 -0.96 -31.95 13.62
N ALA A 446 -1.40 -31.05 12.75
CA ALA A 446 -0.70 -29.79 12.52
C ALA A 446 -0.71 -28.91 13.79
N VAL A 447 0.47 -28.52 14.26
CA VAL A 447 0.65 -27.49 15.30
C VAL A 447 0.82 -26.13 14.61
N TYR A 448 -0.09 -25.19 14.86
CA TYR A 448 -0.11 -23.85 14.27
C TYR A 448 -0.59 -22.80 15.27
N ARG A 449 -0.23 -21.53 15.05
CA ARG A 449 -0.69 -20.37 15.83
C ARG A 449 -1.81 -19.66 15.07
N THR A 450 -2.95 -19.45 15.70
CA THR A 450 -3.99 -18.57 15.16
C THR A 450 -3.74 -17.14 15.63
N ILE A 451 -3.54 -16.21 14.71
CA ILE A 451 -3.63 -14.78 15.01
C ILE A 451 -5.12 -14.45 15.04
N ASN A 452 -5.62 -14.08 16.22
CA ASN A 452 -6.90 -13.38 16.30
C ASN A 452 -6.69 -12.08 15.55
N ASN A 453 -7.37 -11.90 14.41
CA ASN A 453 -7.27 -10.70 13.59
C ASN A 453 -7.22 -9.49 14.53
N THR A 454 -6.11 -8.76 14.52
CA THR A 454 -6.10 -7.39 15.03
C THR A 454 -7.33 -6.74 14.41
N PRO A 455 -8.23 -6.17 15.23
CA PRO A 455 -9.42 -5.55 14.67
C PRO A 455 -8.97 -4.60 13.58
N THR A 456 -9.67 -4.58 12.46
CA THR A 456 -9.40 -3.59 11.40
C THR A 456 -9.32 -2.21 12.04
N GLU A 457 -8.57 -1.26 11.47
CA GLU A 457 -8.55 0.11 12.02
C GLU A 457 -9.99 0.60 12.28
N GLU A 458 -10.92 0.27 11.39
CA GLU A 458 -12.35 0.54 11.54
C GLU A 458 -12.98 -0.11 12.79
N GLU A 459 -12.69 -1.39 13.08
CA GLU A 459 -13.15 -2.09 14.28
C GLU A 459 -12.47 -1.58 15.57
N GLU A 460 -11.18 -1.22 15.54
CA GLU A 460 -10.49 -0.58 16.67
C GLU A 460 -11.09 0.80 16.96
N TYR A 461 -11.35 1.59 15.92
CA TYR A 461 -12.04 2.88 16.06
C TYR A 461 -13.47 2.71 16.56
N GLU A 462 -14.21 1.68 16.12
CA GLU A 462 -15.53 1.35 16.64
C GLU A 462 -15.50 0.92 18.12
N GLU A 463 -14.50 0.13 18.51
CA GLU A 463 -14.32 -0.30 19.90
C GLU A 463 -13.97 0.89 20.81
N VAL A 464 -13.02 1.74 20.38
CA VAL A 464 -12.68 2.99 21.07
C VAL A 464 -13.90 3.91 21.12
N ALA A 465 -14.67 4.01 20.03
CA ALA A 465 -15.91 4.80 20.01
C ALA A 465 -16.94 4.26 21.00
N ARG A 466 -17.13 2.93 21.08
CA ARG A 466 -18.01 2.30 22.07
C ARG A 466 -17.58 2.62 23.49
N VAL A 467 -16.28 2.56 23.79
CA VAL A 467 -15.75 2.90 25.12
C VAL A 467 -15.92 4.39 25.43
N MET A 468 -15.66 5.27 24.47
CA MET A 468 -15.81 6.72 24.64
C MET A 468 -17.28 7.17 24.70
N GLU A 469 -18.22 6.40 24.14
CA GLU A 469 -19.66 6.63 24.29
C GLU A 469 -20.14 6.38 25.73
N LEU A 470 -19.44 5.54 26.51
CA LEU A 470 -19.72 5.31 27.93
C LEU A 470 -19.24 6.46 28.83
N THR A 471 -18.38 7.36 28.33
CA THR A 471 -17.91 8.53 29.08
C THR A 471 -19.06 9.53 29.28
N PRO A 472 -19.36 9.99 30.52
CA PRO A 472 -20.38 10.99 30.80
C PRO A 472 -20.19 12.27 29.96
N THR A 473 -21.30 12.91 29.55
CA THR A 473 -21.26 14.12 28.69
C THR A 473 -20.44 15.26 29.30
N GLU A 474 -20.41 15.37 30.63
CA GLU A 474 -19.71 16.39 31.40
C GLU A 474 -18.18 16.27 31.34
N GLU A 475 -17.65 15.07 31.05
CA GLU A 475 -16.21 14.80 30.91
C GLU A 475 -15.71 14.95 29.45
N ARG A 476 -16.62 15.27 28.51
CA ARG A 476 -16.28 15.41 27.08
C ARG A 476 -15.81 16.83 26.79
N GLY A 477 -14.74 16.96 26.01
CA GLY A 477 -14.26 18.27 25.54
C GLY A 477 -15.31 19.01 24.69
N GLU A 478 -15.29 20.35 24.74
CA GLU A 478 -16.27 21.24 24.09
C GLU A 478 -16.47 20.92 22.59
N HIS A 479 -15.38 20.67 21.86
CA HIS A 479 -15.43 20.28 20.46
C HIS A 479 -16.32 19.05 20.20
N MET A 480 -16.22 18.02 21.05
CA MET A 480 -17.03 16.82 20.91
C MET A 480 -18.50 17.09 21.26
N GLN A 481 -18.77 17.94 22.25
CA GLN A 481 -20.14 18.34 22.59
C GLN A 481 -20.82 19.06 21.41
N LEU A 482 -20.10 19.96 20.73
CA LEU A 482 -20.61 20.64 19.53
C LEU A 482 -20.85 19.67 18.37
N TYR A 483 -19.90 18.77 18.11
CA TYR A 483 -20.05 17.75 17.07
C TYR A 483 -21.27 16.85 17.30
N MET A 484 -21.50 16.43 18.54
CA MET A 484 -22.68 15.63 18.89
C MET A 484 -23.99 16.43 18.81
N ARG A 485 -23.97 17.72 19.15
CA ARG A 485 -25.13 18.62 18.98
C ARG A 485 -25.56 18.72 17.51
N LEU A 486 -24.63 18.59 16.57
CA LEU A 486 -24.89 18.52 15.13
C LEU A 486 -25.31 17.12 14.63
N GLY A 487 -25.60 16.18 15.54
CA GLY A 487 -26.03 14.81 15.22
C GLY A 487 -24.89 13.85 14.91
N GLY A 488 -23.69 14.11 15.45
CA GLY A 488 -22.53 13.21 15.40
C GLY A 488 -22.40 12.31 16.64
N SER A 489 -21.51 11.33 16.56
CA SER A 489 -21.12 10.41 17.63
C SER A 489 -19.67 9.97 17.47
N TYR A 490 -19.06 9.37 18.49
CA TYR A 490 -17.70 8.84 18.35
C TYR A 490 -17.61 7.83 17.19
N ALA A 491 -18.65 7.01 16.97
CA ALA A 491 -18.71 6.04 15.87
C ALA A 491 -18.72 6.70 14.47
N THR A 492 -19.21 7.92 14.34
CA THR A 492 -19.32 8.62 13.05
C THR A 492 -18.18 9.61 12.80
N LEU A 493 -17.42 9.97 13.84
CA LEU A 493 -16.42 11.03 13.83
C LEU A 493 -15.39 10.88 12.70
N MET A 494 -14.75 9.71 12.61
CA MET A 494 -13.69 9.47 11.62
C MET A 494 -14.22 9.53 10.18
N LYS A 495 -15.35 8.88 9.91
CA LYS A 495 -16.00 8.88 8.58
C LYS A 495 -16.43 10.30 8.17
N ASP A 496 -16.89 11.11 9.10
CA ASP A 496 -17.33 12.47 8.82
C ASP A 496 -16.16 13.44 8.62
N MET A 497 -15.04 13.25 9.32
CA MET A 497 -13.78 13.96 9.06
C MET A 497 -13.20 13.58 7.69
N GLU A 498 -13.20 12.29 7.35
CA GLU A 498 -12.75 11.83 6.03
C GLU A 498 -13.62 12.41 4.91
N GLN A 499 -14.95 12.36 5.08
CA GLN A 499 -15.86 12.94 4.11
C GLN A 499 -15.65 14.46 3.95
N ALA A 500 -15.38 15.19 5.04
CA ALA A 500 -15.03 16.60 4.97
C ALA A 500 -13.73 16.85 4.19
N ARG A 501 -12.71 16.00 4.36
CA ARG A 501 -11.47 16.03 3.55
C ARG A 501 -11.76 15.77 2.07
N ASN A 502 -12.64 14.82 1.77
CA ASN A 502 -13.05 14.51 0.40
C ASN A 502 -13.83 15.67 -0.24
N MET A 503 -14.70 16.35 0.51
CA MET A 503 -15.38 17.58 0.07
C MET A 503 -14.36 18.69 -0.27
N MET A 504 -13.31 18.85 0.54
CA MET A 504 -12.23 19.80 0.27
C MET A 504 -11.45 19.45 -1.00
N ASN A 505 -11.06 18.18 -1.15
CA ASN A 505 -10.37 17.69 -2.35
C ASN A 505 -11.22 17.89 -3.61
N MET A 506 -12.53 17.65 -3.53
CA MET A 506 -13.46 17.89 -4.61
C MET A 506 -13.47 19.37 -5.00
N ARG A 507 -13.62 20.29 -4.03
CA ARG A 507 -13.56 21.74 -4.28
C ARG A 507 -12.25 22.14 -4.98
N ILE A 508 -11.10 21.69 -4.47
CA ILE A 508 -9.78 21.99 -5.04
C ILE A 508 -9.70 21.49 -6.49
N LYS A 509 -10.13 20.24 -6.75
CA LYS A 509 -10.14 19.69 -8.12
C LYS A 509 -11.00 20.51 -9.07
N PHE A 510 -12.20 20.94 -8.67
CA PHE A 510 -13.04 21.82 -9.50
C PHE A 510 -12.42 23.20 -9.73
N ASP A 511 -11.76 23.79 -8.73
CA ASP A 511 -11.05 25.06 -8.89
C ASP A 511 -9.86 24.91 -9.86
N VAL A 512 -9.13 23.80 -9.82
CA VAL A 512 -8.02 23.47 -10.73
C VAL A 512 -8.52 23.20 -12.14
N TRP A 513 -9.53 22.34 -12.32
CA TRP A 513 -10.09 21.99 -13.62
C TRP A 513 -10.78 23.17 -14.32
N SER A 514 -11.30 24.13 -13.55
CA SER A 514 -11.90 25.35 -14.08
C SER A 514 -10.87 26.46 -14.37
N THR A 515 -9.57 26.21 -14.19
CA THR A 515 -8.52 27.18 -14.48
C THR A 515 -8.54 27.55 -15.97
N GLY A 516 -8.55 28.86 -16.27
CA GLY A 516 -8.66 29.38 -17.64
C GLY A 516 -10.09 29.67 -18.10
N LEU A 517 -11.13 29.28 -17.33
CA LEU A 517 -12.51 29.69 -17.58
C LEU A 517 -12.80 31.09 -17.04
N ASN A 518 -13.88 31.71 -17.55
CA ASN A 518 -14.36 33.00 -17.06
C ASN A 518 -14.77 32.93 -15.57
N GLU A 519 -14.40 33.93 -14.78
CA GLU A 519 -14.63 33.93 -13.32
C GLU A 519 -16.12 33.86 -12.94
N HIS A 520 -17.03 34.36 -13.78
CA HIS A 520 -18.47 34.20 -13.56
C HIS A 520 -18.88 32.72 -13.61
N ILE A 521 -18.34 31.94 -14.55
CA ILE A 521 -18.60 30.50 -14.66
C ILE A 521 -18.00 29.78 -13.46
N ARG A 522 -16.79 30.16 -13.04
CA ARG A 522 -16.11 29.58 -11.86
C ARG A 522 -16.91 29.83 -10.57
N ASN A 523 -17.47 31.04 -10.42
CA ASN A 523 -18.35 31.34 -9.30
C ASN A 523 -19.65 30.53 -9.34
N ASN A 524 -20.27 30.36 -10.51
CA ASN A 524 -21.44 29.49 -10.64
C ASN A 524 -21.14 28.03 -10.27
N ILE A 525 -19.94 27.51 -10.54
CA ILE A 525 -19.51 26.17 -10.11
C ILE A 525 -19.39 26.10 -8.58
N ARG A 526 -18.76 27.10 -7.96
CA ARG A 526 -18.60 27.18 -6.49
C ARG A 526 -19.95 27.27 -5.78
N GLU A 527 -20.88 28.07 -6.28
CA GLU A 527 -22.24 28.19 -5.75
C GLU A 527 -23.02 26.87 -5.86
N ASN A 528 -22.87 26.15 -6.98
CA ASN A 528 -23.48 24.83 -7.13
C ASN A 528 -22.89 23.80 -6.16
N LEU A 529 -21.57 23.80 -5.95
CA LEU A 529 -20.92 22.94 -4.95
C LEU A 529 -21.40 23.26 -3.54
N GLN A 530 -21.53 24.54 -3.18
CA GLN A 530 -22.08 24.96 -1.89
C GLN A 530 -23.50 24.42 -1.70
N ARG A 531 -24.35 24.51 -2.73
CA ARG A 531 -25.73 23.98 -2.68
C ARG A 531 -25.76 22.46 -2.48
N ILE A 532 -24.87 21.72 -3.15
CA ILE A 532 -24.73 20.26 -2.98
C ILE A 532 -24.24 19.93 -1.57
N PHE A 533 -23.20 20.61 -1.10
CA PHE A 533 -22.65 20.38 0.24
C PHE A 533 -23.64 20.71 1.35
N SER A 534 -24.49 21.71 1.15
CA SER A 534 -25.55 22.06 2.11
C SER A 534 -26.63 20.97 2.27
N GLN A 535 -26.68 19.98 1.38
CA GLN A 535 -27.58 18.82 1.49
C GLN A 535 -26.96 17.66 2.30
N LEU A 536 -25.66 17.74 2.62
CA LEU A 536 -24.98 16.74 3.44
C LEU A 536 -25.26 16.96 4.93
N PRO A 537 -25.06 15.93 5.78
CA PRO A 537 -25.14 16.09 7.23
C PRO A 537 -24.32 17.29 7.73
N VAL A 538 -24.95 18.17 8.51
CA VAL A 538 -24.39 19.46 8.96
C VAL A 538 -23.02 19.29 9.63
N ARG A 539 -22.84 18.22 10.41
CA ARG A 539 -21.56 17.88 11.05
C ARG A 539 -20.37 17.70 10.07
N ARG A 540 -20.63 17.23 8.84
CA ARG A 540 -19.61 17.15 7.77
C ARG A 540 -19.31 18.53 7.19
N VAL A 541 -20.36 19.33 6.99
CA VAL A 541 -20.24 20.72 6.51
C VAL A 541 -19.42 21.56 7.49
N TRP A 542 -19.66 21.38 8.80
CA TRP A 542 -18.93 22.05 9.88
C TRP A 542 -17.43 21.75 9.82
N TYR A 543 -17.01 20.48 9.74
CA TYR A 543 -15.59 20.14 9.56
C TYR A 543 -14.99 20.66 8.24
N TYR A 544 -15.73 20.54 7.14
CA TYR A 544 -15.28 21.04 5.86
C TYR A 544 -15.03 22.56 5.91
N LEU A 545 -15.94 23.33 6.52
CA LEU A 545 -15.79 24.77 6.67
C LEU A 545 -14.66 25.17 7.62
N LYS A 546 -14.43 24.41 8.69
CA LYS A 546 -13.23 24.52 9.54
C LYS A 546 -11.96 24.41 8.72
N HIS A 547 -11.86 23.42 7.83
CA HIS A 547 -10.70 23.26 6.95
C HIS A 547 -10.56 24.42 5.96
N VAL A 548 -11.66 24.84 5.32
CA VAL A 548 -11.66 25.98 4.40
C VAL A 548 -11.17 27.26 5.09
N ARG A 549 -11.68 27.55 6.29
CA ARG A 549 -11.28 28.71 7.10
C ARG A 549 -9.80 28.64 7.47
N ASN A 550 -9.35 27.50 8.00
CA ASN A 550 -7.95 27.33 8.41
C ASN A 550 -6.98 27.53 7.22
N ILE A 551 -7.30 27.02 6.04
CA ILE A 551 -6.47 27.19 4.85
C ILE A 551 -6.48 28.64 4.34
N ALA A 552 -7.62 29.32 4.43
CA ALA A 552 -7.75 30.69 3.93
C ALA A 552 -7.12 31.75 4.86
N LEU A 553 -7.06 31.48 6.16
CA LEU A 553 -6.66 32.44 7.20
C LEU A 553 -5.30 32.13 7.86
N ARG A 554 -4.77 30.90 7.80
CA ARG A 554 -3.41 30.60 8.30
C ARG A 554 -2.37 30.78 7.20
N ASP A 555 -1.23 31.37 7.57
CA ASP A 555 -0.03 31.37 6.73
C ASP A 555 0.44 29.92 6.53
N ARG A 556 0.90 29.57 5.33
CA ARG A 556 1.14 28.17 4.93
C ARG A 556 2.18 27.47 5.81
N SER A 557 1.78 26.81 6.89
CA SER A 557 2.61 25.82 7.58
C SER A 557 1.80 24.60 8.05
N ILE A 558 2.07 23.49 7.36
CA ILE A 558 2.24 22.10 7.82
C ILE A 558 1.10 21.45 8.62
N GLU A 559 0.73 20.26 8.11
CA GLU A 559 0.06 19.14 8.75
C GLU A 559 0.09 19.13 10.30
N GLY A 560 -1.10 18.96 10.89
CA GLY A 560 -1.19 18.20 12.14
C GLY A 560 -1.50 18.92 13.45
N SER A 561 -1.88 20.21 13.51
CA SER A 561 -2.22 20.80 14.83
C SER A 561 -3.44 21.75 14.86
N VAL A 562 -4.42 21.31 15.67
CA VAL A 562 -5.57 21.99 16.27
C VAL A 562 -6.53 22.67 15.28
N ILE A 563 -7.69 22.05 15.09
CA ILE A 563 -8.88 22.70 14.54
C ILE A 563 -9.20 23.89 15.45
N CYS A 564 -8.86 25.11 15.02
CA CYS A 564 -9.17 26.31 15.78
C CYS A 564 -10.67 26.50 15.95
N GLU A 565 -11.06 27.12 17.05
CA GLU A 565 -12.40 27.67 17.22
C GLU A 565 -12.68 28.76 16.18
N GLY A 566 -13.94 28.90 15.79
CA GLY A 566 -14.37 29.88 14.79
C GLY A 566 -15.86 30.15 14.85
N PRO A 567 -16.36 31.08 14.03
CA PRO A 567 -17.75 31.49 14.08
C PRO A 567 -18.72 30.39 13.64
N GLU A 568 -18.24 29.34 12.95
CA GLU A 568 -18.99 28.11 12.71
C GLU A 568 -19.33 27.34 14.00
N ASP A 569 -18.54 27.50 15.06
CA ASP A 569 -18.77 26.88 16.36
C ASP A 569 -19.89 27.58 17.13
N VAL A 570 -20.00 28.90 17.00
CA VAL A 570 -21.13 29.67 17.54
C VAL A 570 -22.44 29.20 16.89
N ILE A 571 -22.45 29.01 15.57
CA ILE A 571 -23.61 28.46 14.87
C ILE A 571 -23.91 27.03 15.33
N ALA A 572 -22.89 26.22 15.63
CA ALA A 572 -23.09 24.89 16.22
C ALA A 572 -23.66 24.97 17.65
N LYS A 573 -23.19 25.90 18.50
CA LYS A 573 -23.73 26.16 19.85
C LYS A 573 -25.22 26.49 19.78
N VAL A 574 -25.60 27.44 18.92
CA VAL A 574 -27.00 27.88 18.82
C VAL A 574 -27.86 27.07 17.83
N SER A 575 -27.37 25.93 17.34
CA SER A 575 -28.06 25.10 16.33
C SER A 575 -29.48 24.68 16.72
N HIS A 576 -29.79 24.62 18.02
CA HIS A 576 -31.11 24.26 18.54
C HIS A 576 -32.20 25.35 18.34
N VAL A 577 -31.81 26.60 18.05
CA VAL A 577 -32.75 27.69 17.70
C VAL A 577 -32.81 27.99 16.20
N ILE A 578 -31.99 27.31 15.40
CA ILE A 578 -31.93 27.45 13.94
C ILE A 578 -32.69 26.28 13.30
N ARG A 579 -33.48 26.55 12.25
CA ARG A 579 -34.10 25.47 11.47
C ARG A 579 -33.04 24.54 10.88
N SER A 580 -33.27 23.23 10.94
CA SER A 580 -32.30 22.20 10.54
C SER A 580 -31.70 22.39 9.15
N GLU A 581 -32.53 22.78 8.18
CA GLU A 581 -32.20 23.03 6.78
C GLU A 581 -31.39 24.32 6.57
N ASP A 582 -31.38 25.22 7.54
CA ASP A 582 -30.72 26.53 7.46
C ASP A 582 -29.35 26.56 8.16
N ILE A 583 -29.02 25.57 9.01
CA ILE A 583 -27.76 25.56 9.76
C ILE A 583 -26.55 25.56 8.83
N ALA A 584 -26.50 24.64 7.86
CA ALA A 584 -25.41 24.55 6.90
C ALA A 584 -25.27 25.84 6.08
N ARG A 585 -26.39 26.41 5.64
CA ARG A 585 -26.43 27.67 4.87
C ARG A 585 -25.85 28.83 5.70
N LEU A 586 -26.23 28.94 6.96
CA LEU A 586 -25.73 29.99 7.85
C LEU A 586 -24.23 29.82 8.14
N MET A 587 -23.77 28.58 8.39
CA MET A 587 -22.34 28.30 8.54
C MET A 587 -21.54 28.71 7.29
N PHE A 588 -22.02 28.39 6.09
CA PHE A 588 -21.39 28.83 4.84
C PHE A 588 -21.33 30.36 4.73
N ALA A 589 -22.43 31.05 4.99
CA ALA A 589 -22.51 32.50 4.88
C ALA A 589 -21.51 33.19 5.83
N VAL A 590 -21.48 32.74 7.08
CA VAL A 590 -20.56 33.22 8.11
C VAL A 590 -19.10 33.04 7.69
N ILE A 591 -18.72 31.82 7.26
CA ILE A 591 -17.31 31.51 6.98
C ILE A 591 -16.81 32.21 5.73
N LEU A 592 -17.61 32.22 4.65
CA LEU A 592 -17.23 32.89 3.42
C LEU A 592 -17.13 34.42 3.63
N ASN A 593 -18.01 35.01 4.44
CA ASN A 593 -17.92 36.42 4.79
C ASN A 593 -16.70 36.72 5.65
N GLN A 594 -16.42 35.90 6.67
CA GLN A 594 -15.24 36.09 7.52
C GLN A 594 -13.94 36.06 6.69
N ILE A 595 -13.80 35.10 5.77
CA ILE A 595 -12.63 35.00 4.88
C ILE A 595 -12.52 36.27 4.02
N SER A 596 -13.65 36.70 3.44
CA SER A 596 -13.69 37.90 2.59
C SER A 596 -13.31 39.18 3.36
N LEU A 597 -13.79 39.33 4.59
CA LEU A 597 -13.45 40.45 5.48
C LEU A 597 -11.97 40.42 5.87
N ALA A 598 -11.43 39.25 6.20
CA ALA A 598 -10.03 39.10 6.58
C ALA A 598 -9.05 39.40 5.43
N HIS A 599 -9.40 39.05 4.19
CA HIS A 599 -8.59 39.41 3.01
C HIS A 599 -8.68 40.89 2.62
N HIS A 600 -9.60 41.65 3.24
CA HIS A 600 -9.84 43.06 2.94
C HIS A 600 -10.00 43.90 4.22
N PRO A 601 -8.95 44.03 5.06
CA PRO A 601 -9.02 44.73 6.34
C PRO A 601 -9.34 46.23 6.20
N ASP A 602 -8.98 46.84 5.07
CA ASP A 602 -9.25 48.26 4.79
C ASP A 602 -10.69 48.52 4.27
N LEU A 603 -11.54 47.49 4.22
CA LEU A 603 -12.88 47.60 3.71
C LEU A 603 -13.83 48.21 4.75
N GLU A 604 -14.15 49.49 4.59
CA GLU A 604 -15.28 50.08 5.29
C GLU A 604 -16.60 49.56 4.70
N LEU A 605 -17.35 48.76 5.47
CA LEU A 605 -18.69 48.33 5.09
C LEU A 605 -19.70 49.49 5.06
N TYR A 606 -19.36 50.61 5.72
CA TYR A 606 -20.19 51.82 5.87
C TYR A 606 -19.37 53.11 5.65
N PRO A 607 -18.88 53.37 4.42
CA PRO A 607 -18.04 54.52 4.17
C PRO A 607 -18.83 55.83 4.34
N THR A 608 -18.32 56.74 5.15
CA THR A 608 -18.93 58.07 5.41
C THR A 608 -18.56 59.10 4.34
N ILE A 609 -17.53 58.84 3.51
CA ILE A 609 -17.03 59.75 2.48
C ILE A 609 -16.70 58.97 1.19
N ILE A 610 -17.26 59.38 0.04
CA ILE A 610 -17.04 58.72 -1.26
C ILE A 610 -15.88 59.42 -1.99
N SER A 611 -14.78 58.70 -2.23
CA SER A 611 -13.69 59.09 -3.14
C SER A 611 -13.66 58.17 -4.39
N GLU A 612 -12.90 58.51 -5.43
CA GLU A 612 -12.83 57.69 -6.66
C GLU A 612 -12.16 56.32 -6.42
N ALA A 613 -11.26 56.22 -5.44
CA ALA A 613 -10.73 54.94 -4.92
C ALA A 613 -11.81 54.12 -4.18
N SER A 614 -12.87 54.77 -3.69
CA SER A 614 -13.97 54.13 -2.98
C SER A 614 -14.91 53.33 -3.90
N TRP A 615 -14.93 53.52 -5.23
CA TRP A 615 -15.85 52.78 -6.11
C TRP A 615 -15.61 51.26 -6.12
N ARG A 616 -14.34 50.82 -6.13
CA ARG A 616 -14.00 49.39 -6.02
C ARG A 616 -14.30 48.83 -4.63
N SER A 617 -14.12 49.64 -3.59
CA SER A 617 -14.48 49.32 -2.21
C SER A 617 -16.00 49.17 -2.04
N ILE A 618 -16.79 50.05 -2.65
CA ILE A 618 -18.26 50.08 -2.56
C ILE A 618 -18.91 48.90 -3.29
N SER A 619 -18.39 48.50 -4.46
CA SER A 619 -18.92 47.32 -5.16
C SER A 619 -18.65 46.03 -4.37
N ARG A 620 -17.49 45.93 -3.70
CA ARG A 620 -17.13 44.78 -2.86
C ARG A 620 -17.85 44.77 -1.52
N SER A 621 -18.00 45.93 -0.87
CA SER A 621 -18.77 46.04 0.37
C SER A 621 -20.23 45.70 0.13
N LYS A 622 -20.81 46.12 -1.01
CA LYS A 622 -22.14 45.70 -1.44
C LYS A 622 -22.25 44.19 -1.63
N GLN A 623 -21.25 43.55 -2.23
CA GLN A 623 -21.24 42.10 -2.40
C GLN A 623 -21.20 41.40 -1.03
N ILE A 624 -20.24 41.73 -0.17
CA ILE A 624 -20.11 41.10 1.16
C ILE A 624 -21.35 41.36 2.03
N ALA A 625 -21.90 42.57 1.99
CA ALA A 625 -23.05 42.93 2.81
C ALA A 625 -24.34 42.22 2.37
N PHE A 626 -24.57 42.00 1.07
CA PHE A 626 -25.89 41.58 0.58
C PHE A 626 -25.92 40.26 -0.20
N SER A 627 -24.80 39.68 -0.64
CA SER A 627 -24.82 38.54 -1.57
C SER A 627 -24.82 37.15 -0.91
N SER A 628 -24.19 36.97 0.24
CA SER A 628 -23.88 35.64 0.79
C SER A 628 -24.94 35.06 1.73
N ALA A 629 -25.53 35.90 2.60
CA ALA A 629 -26.49 35.44 3.62
C ALA A 629 -27.97 35.69 3.24
N GLY A 630 -28.23 36.48 2.19
CA GLY A 630 -29.57 36.90 1.80
C GLY A 630 -30.18 37.94 2.75
N SER A 631 -31.50 37.89 2.95
CA SER A 631 -32.22 38.79 3.86
C SER A 631 -32.22 38.26 5.29
N ILE A 632 -32.06 39.14 6.28
CA ILE A 632 -32.23 38.82 7.71
C ILE A 632 -33.65 38.31 8.02
N CYS A 633 -34.63 38.65 7.17
CA CYS A 633 -35.99 38.13 7.27
C CYS A 633 -36.08 36.62 7.03
N ASP A 634 -35.04 35.99 6.49
CA ASP A 634 -34.97 34.56 6.17
C ASP A 634 -33.66 33.95 6.72
N CYS A 635 -33.25 34.35 7.93
CA CYS A 635 -31.98 33.95 8.55
C CYS A 635 -31.95 32.56 9.19
N GLY A 636 -33.08 31.87 9.29
CA GLY A 636 -33.17 30.53 9.90
C GLY A 636 -33.63 30.51 11.36
N ILE A 637 -33.67 31.67 12.03
CA ILE A 637 -34.09 31.79 13.44
C ILE A 637 -35.46 32.47 13.49
N ASN A 638 -36.49 31.72 13.88
CA ASN A 638 -37.89 32.12 13.72
C ASN A 638 -38.23 33.44 14.43
N GLU A 639 -37.74 33.62 15.65
CA GLU A 639 -37.96 34.81 16.49
C GLU A 639 -37.36 36.06 15.83
N ILE A 640 -36.15 35.94 15.28
CA ILE A 640 -35.46 37.01 14.55
C ILE A 640 -36.20 37.32 13.25
N GLU A 641 -36.59 36.30 12.48
CA GLU A 641 -37.29 36.48 11.21
C GLU A 641 -38.64 37.16 11.38
N GLN A 642 -39.43 36.76 12.38
CA GLN A 642 -40.71 37.39 12.70
C GLN A 642 -40.52 38.87 13.03
N LYS A 643 -39.54 39.18 13.89
CA LYS A 643 -39.27 40.56 14.26
C LYS A 643 -38.75 41.39 13.08
N ALA A 644 -37.84 40.83 12.29
CA ALA A 644 -37.29 41.46 11.10
C ALA A 644 -38.36 41.76 10.05
N ARG A 645 -39.29 40.83 9.79
CA ARG A 645 -40.39 41.04 8.84
C ARG A 645 -41.31 42.18 9.30
N LEU A 646 -41.68 42.21 10.58
CA LEU A 646 -42.48 43.30 11.14
C LEU A 646 -41.77 44.66 11.01
N LEU A 647 -40.47 44.71 11.28
CA LEU A 647 -39.67 45.93 11.14
C LEU A 647 -39.56 46.38 9.69
N ARG A 648 -39.34 45.45 8.76
CA ARG A 648 -39.29 45.72 7.32
C ARG A 648 -40.59 46.38 6.83
N ASP A 649 -41.74 45.87 7.27
CA ASP A 649 -43.04 46.41 6.89
C ASP A 649 -43.27 47.83 7.46
N LYS A 650 -42.74 48.14 8.65
CA LYS A 650 -42.76 49.50 9.21
C LYS A 650 -41.81 50.44 8.48
N LEU A 651 -40.62 49.98 8.12
CA LEU A 651 -39.60 50.76 7.40
C LEU A 651 -40.02 51.17 5.98
N GLN A 652 -40.97 50.45 5.38
CA GLN A 652 -41.60 50.85 4.12
C GLN A 652 -42.49 52.09 4.26
N LYS A 653 -42.88 52.49 5.49
CA LYS A 653 -43.65 53.71 5.75
C LYS A 653 -42.68 54.90 5.94
N PRO A 654 -42.72 55.93 5.08
CA PRO A 654 -41.79 57.06 5.14
C PRO A 654 -41.77 57.78 6.49
N ASP A 655 -42.93 57.88 7.15
CA ASP A 655 -43.07 58.56 8.44
C ASP A 655 -42.34 57.86 9.58
N TYR A 656 -42.27 56.51 9.55
CA TYR A 656 -41.59 55.73 10.58
C TYR A 656 -40.08 56.01 10.57
N LEU A 657 -39.45 55.86 9.39
CA LEU A 657 -38.00 56.06 9.24
C LEU A 657 -37.60 57.50 9.52
N LYS A 658 -38.41 58.48 9.07
CA LYS A 658 -38.17 59.90 9.35
C LYS A 658 -38.27 60.23 10.84
N THR A 659 -39.25 59.65 11.53
CA THR A 659 -39.43 59.83 12.98
C THR A 659 -38.27 59.21 13.75
N PHE A 660 -37.88 57.98 13.42
CA PHE A 660 -36.74 57.32 14.04
C PHE A 660 -35.44 58.12 13.86
N ALA A 661 -35.15 58.56 12.63
CA ALA A 661 -33.95 59.33 12.33
C ALA A 661 -33.89 60.64 13.13
N ASN A 662 -35.01 61.39 13.21
CA ASN A 662 -35.08 62.64 13.97
C ASN A 662 -34.88 62.45 15.48
N LEU A 663 -35.31 61.31 16.02
CA LEU A 663 -35.25 61.04 17.46
C LEU A 663 -33.88 60.51 17.90
N PHE A 664 -33.25 59.65 17.09
CA PHE A 664 -32.13 58.83 17.56
C PHE A 664 -30.83 59.03 16.79
N LEU A 665 -30.87 59.46 15.51
CA LEU A 665 -29.68 59.60 14.69
C LEU A 665 -29.09 61.02 14.75
N PRO A 666 -27.77 61.20 14.57
CA PRO A 666 -27.16 62.50 14.32
C PRO A 666 -27.80 63.24 13.14
N LYS A 667 -27.79 64.59 13.15
CA LYS A 667 -28.42 65.43 12.11
C LYS A 667 -27.83 65.21 10.70
N ASP A 668 -26.60 64.73 10.65
CA ASP A 668 -25.78 64.43 9.48
C ASP A 668 -25.72 62.92 9.15
N ALA A 669 -26.46 62.08 9.88
CA ALA A 669 -26.47 60.64 9.64
C ALA A 669 -27.05 60.30 8.27
N MET A 670 -26.31 59.49 7.51
CA MET A 670 -26.75 59.02 6.20
C MET A 670 -27.82 57.93 6.34
N ILE A 671 -29.10 58.32 6.27
CA ILE A 671 -30.25 57.40 6.42
C ILE A 671 -30.38 56.43 5.24
N ARG A 672 -29.97 56.88 4.04
CA ARG A 672 -29.96 56.08 2.81
C ARG A 672 -28.63 56.27 2.09
N HIS A 673 -28.01 55.18 1.71
CA HIS A 673 -26.78 55.20 0.92
C HIS A 673 -27.15 55.45 -0.55
N PRO A 674 -26.57 56.47 -1.22
CA PRO A 674 -26.97 56.88 -2.57
C PRO A 674 -26.64 55.83 -3.65
N LEU A 675 -25.72 54.90 -3.35
CA LEU A 675 -25.29 53.84 -4.27
C LEU A 675 -25.97 52.49 -4.02
N TRP A 676 -26.89 52.43 -3.06
CA TRP A 676 -27.66 51.21 -2.78
C TRP A 676 -29.06 51.32 -3.39
N SER A 677 -29.60 50.19 -3.84
CA SER A 677 -31.00 50.12 -4.26
C SER A 677 -31.95 50.38 -3.09
N ASP A 678 -33.21 50.70 -3.36
CA ASP A 678 -34.22 50.84 -2.31
C ASP A 678 -34.34 49.56 -1.47
N LYS A 679 -34.23 48.38 -2.10
CA LYS A 679 -34.25 47.09 -1.42
C LYS A 679 -33.06 46.90 -0.48
N GLU A 680 -31.86 47.28 -0.92
CA GLU A 680 -30.63 47.20 -0.11
C GLU A 680 -30.67 48.16 1.08
N ASN A 681 -31.15 49.39 0.87
CA ASN A 681 -31.35 50.36 1.94
C ASN A 681 -32.37 49.84 2.97
N ILE A 682 -33.49 49.29 2.52
CA ILE A 682 -34.51 48.71 3.42
C ILE A 682 -33.94 47.50 4.18
N GLU A 683 -33.20 46.61 3.51
CA GLU A 683 -32.57 45.45 4.16
C GLU A 683 -31.55 45.88 5.22
N MET A 684 -30.68 46.84 4.93
CA MET A 684 -29.70 47.34 5.91
C MET A 684 -30.38 47.97 7.12
N GLN A 685 -31.42 48.77 6.90
CA GLN A 685 -32.21 49.35 8.00
C GLN A 685 -32.94 48.27 8.79
N THR A 686 -33.44 47.22 8.12
CA THR A 686 -34.08 46.07 8.78
C THR A 686 -33.09 45.38 9.69
N ARG A 687 -31.87 45.06 9.22
CA ARG A 687 -30.81 44.47 10.04
C ARG A 687 -30.46 45.33 11.25
N PHE A 688 -30.25 46.63 11.05
CA PHE A 688 -29.91 47.57 12.12
C PHE A 688 -31.00 47.65 13.18
N HIS A 689 -32.27 47.77 12.78
CA HIS A 689 -33.38 47.83 13.75
C HIS A 689 -33.60 46.50 14.45
N THR A 690 -33.40 45.37 13.75
CA THR A 690 -33.45 44.03 14.36
C THR A 690 -32.34 43.87 15.39
N ARG A 691 -31.11 44.32 15.10
CA ARG A 691 -29.99 44.30 16.05
C ARG A 691 -30.26 45.14 17.31
N ILE A 692 -30.90 46.31 17.18
CA ILE A 692 -31.27 47.13 18.35
C ILE A 692 -32.18 46.35 19.29
N VAL A 693 -33.13 45.57 18.76
CA VAL A 693 -34.09 44.80 19.56
C VAL A 693 -33.70 43.33 19.75
N PHE A 694 -32.47 42.97 19.38
CA PHE A 694 -31.96 41.62 19.50
C PHE A 694 -31.79 41.15 20.95
N PRO A 695 -31.32 41.99 21.91
CA PRO A 695 -31.18 41.55 23.29
C PRO A 695 -32.50 41.04 23.90
N GLY A 696 -32.50 39.80 24.37
CA GLY A 696 -33.65 39.10 24.92
C GLY A 696 -34.69 38.67 23.89
N LEU A 697 -34.38 38.73 22.59
CA LEU A 697 -35.32 38.37 21.52
C LEU A 697 -35.45 36.85 21.39
N VAL A 698 -34.34 36.12 21.58
CA VAL A 698 -34.32 34.66 21.51
C VAL A 698 -34.23 34.12 22.93
N SER A 699 -35.39 33.94 23.58
CA SER A 699 -35.50 33.57 25.00
C SER A 699 -34.87 32.22 25.39
N LYS A 700 -34.38 31.46 24.41
CA LYS A 700 -33.70 30.17 24.60
C LYS A 700 -32.17 30.29 24.64
N LEU A 701 -31.62 31.48 24.36
CA LEU A 701 -30.19 31.75 24.45
C LEU A 701 -29.91 32.41 25.80
N GLU A 702 -28.95 31.88 26.55
CA GLU A 702 -28.52 32.44 27.84
C GLU A 702 -27.13 33.08 27.69
N GLU A 703 -26.07 32.27 27.64
CA GLU A 703 -24.69 32.76 27.57
C GLU A 703 -24.21 32.98 26.13
N GLU A 704 -24.91 32.42 25.13
CA GLU A 704 -24.52 32.47 23.71
C GLU A 704 -25.14 33.64 22.93
N GLU A 705 -25.98 34.47 23.55
CA GLU A 705 -26.66 35.59 22.88
C GLU A 705 -25.65 36.63 22.36
N ASP A 706 -24.62 36.97 23.15
CA ASP A 706 -23.58 37.94 22.75
C ASP A 706 -22.71 37.39 21.61
N GLU A 707 -22.28 36.12 21.69
CA GLU A 707 -21.52 35.47 20.61
C GLU A 707 -22.35 35.43 19.31
N LEU A 708 -23.66 35.18 19.42
CA LEU A 708 -24.55 35.18 18.27
C LEU A 708 -24.77 36.59 17.71
N ASP A 709 -24.88 37.65 18.52
CA ASP A 709 -24.94 39.04 18.00
C ASP A 709 -23.72 39.33 17.12
N GLU A 710 -22.53 38.97 17.59
CA GLU A 710 -21.30 39.20 16.85
C GLU A 710 -21.26 38.41 15.54
N VAL A 711 -21.49 37.10 15.58
CA VAL A 711 -21.45 36.26 14.37
C VAL A 711 -22.56 36.63 13.40
N LEU A 712 -23.77 36.89 13.89
CA LEU A 712 -24.92 37.17 13.05
C LEU A 712 -24.85 38.57 12.44
N PHE A 713 -24.51 39.62 13.21
CA PHE A 713 -24.61 40.99 12.75
C PHE A 713 -23.28 41.67 12.40
N ASN A 714 -22.12 41.07 12.72
CA ASN A 714 -20.83 41.54 12.21
C ASN A 714 -20.35 40.70 11.03
N ILE A 715 -20.75 39.42 10.93
CA ILE A 715 -20.25 38.50 9.89
C ILE A 715 -21.34 38.09 8.88
N ALA A 716 -22.42 37.43 9.32
CA ALA A 716 -23.43 36.90 8.38
C ALA A 716 -24.26 38.01 7.71
N TYR A 717 -24.83 38.89 8.53
CA TYR A 717 -25.71 40.00 8.16
C TYR A 717 -25.10 41.32 8.66
N PRO A 718 -23.93 41.73 8.12
CA PRO A 718 -23.22 42.89 8.63
C PRO A 718 -24.13 44.13 8.67
N CYS A 719 -24.21 44.77 9.84
CA CYS A 719 -24.86 46.07 10.06
C CYS A 719 -24.08 46.91 11.09
N PRO A 720 -24.23 48.25 11.08
CA PRO A 720 -23.57 49.10 12.06
C PRO A 720 -23.98 48.72 13.48
N SER A 721 -23.03 48.74 14.43
CA SER A 721 -23.40 48.50 15.83
C SER A 721 -24.13 49.72 16.41
N PRO A 722 -25.27 49.51 17.11
CA PRO A 722 -26.04 50.59 17.74
C PRO A 722 -25.21 51.47 18.68
N PHE A 723 -24.23 50.89 19.37
CA PHE A 723 -23.36 51.63 20.28
C PHE A 723 -22.53 52.69 19.57
N TYR A 724 -21.94 52.35 18.41
CA TYR A 724 -21.18 53.31 17.59
C TYR A 724 -22.08 54.37 16.96
N VAL A 725 -23.30 54.00 16.53
CA VAL A 725 -24.23 54.93 15.87
C VAL A 725 -24.82 55.94 16.86
N PHE A 726 -25.16 55.53 18.07
CA PHE A 726 -25.78 56.41 19.06
C PHE A 726 -24.77 57.12 19.96
N ASN A 727 -23.53 56.63 20.06
CA ASN A 727 -22.46 57.14 20.95
C ASN A 727 -22.89 57.28 22.42
N ASN A 728 -23.97 56.58 22.84
CA ASN A 728 -24.58 56.71 24.15
C ASN A 728 -25.52 55.53 24.44
N GLU A 729 -25.20 54.74 25.47
CA GLU A 729 -25.99 53.58 25.90
C GLU A 729 -27.44 53.92 26.28
N LYS A 730 -27.68 55.08 26.91
CA LYS A 730 -29.02 55.56 27.25
C LYS A 730 -29.89 55.78 26.00
N LYS A 731 -29.29 56.22 24.90
CA LYS A 731 -30.00 56.38 23.62
C LYS A 731 -30.32 55.03 22.99
N THR A 732 -29.43 54.05 23.09
CA THR A 732 -29.70 52.67 22.64
C THR A 732 -30.92 52.09 23.35
N ILE A 733 -31.01 52.25 24.68
CA ILE A 733 -32.16 51.79 25.48
C ILE A 733 -33.45 52.51 25.08
N GLN A 734 -33.40 53.83 24.86
CA GLN A 734 -34.56 54.59 24.39
C GLN A 734 -35.02 54.15 22.99
N ALA A 735 -34.08 53.89 22.09
CA ALA A 735 -34.38 53.37 20.75
C ALA A 735 -35.02 51.97 20.84
N TYR A 736 -34.48 51.07 21.67
CA TYR A 736 -35.07 49.75 21.95
C TYR A 736 -36.54 49.86 22.41
N GLN A 737 -36.79 50.70 23.41
CA GLN A 737 -38.15 50.91 23.96
C GLN A 737 -39.09 51.49 22.92
N TRP A 738 -38.64 52.46 22.14
CA TRP A 738 -39.42 53.08 21.09
C TRP A 738 -39.77 52.10 19.97
N ILE A 739 -38.78 51.35 19.46
CA ILE A 739 -39.01 50.33 18.41
C ILE A 739 -40.01 49.30 18.91
N ASN A 740 -39.84 48.79 20.14
CA ASN A 740 -40.78 47.82 20.70
C ASN A 740 -42.19 48.39 20.92
N SER A 741 -42.34 49.69 21.22
CA SER A 741 -43.66 50.32 21.30
C SER A 741 -44.37 50.43 19.94
N MET A 742 -43.61 50.53 18.85
CA MET A 742 -44.13 50.70 17.50
C MET A 742 -44.44 49.39 16.77
N VAL A 743 -43.92 48.27 17.28
CA VAL A 743 -43.98 46.92 16.69
C VAL A 743 -44.79 45.95 17.57
N ARG A 744 -45.39 46.43 18.67
CA ARG A 744 -46.39 45.70 19.47
C ARG A 744 -47.71 45.52 18.72
#